data_AF-G9ZXG1-F1
#
_entry.id   AF-G9ZXG1-F1
#
_cell.length_a   1.000
_cell.length_b   1.000
_cell.length_c   1.000
_cell.angle_alpha   90.00
_cell.angle_beta   90.00
_cell.angle_gamma   90.00
#
_symmetry.space_group_name_H-M   'P 1'
#
loop_
_entity.id
_entity.type
_entity.pdbx_description
1 polymer ?
#
loop_
_entity_poly.entity_id
_entity_poly.type
_entity_poly.pdbx_seq_one_letter_code
_entity_poly.pdbx_strand_id
1 'polypeptide(L)'
;MDRFPEEPETPAVSWRGPKLVALAVLLPLAFAALGFWERDRAASFGAEQAEARLVLEATVERLRQIAEEDPRAAIRLGENGRLYGASLAARMSAERLEQLDADVQLGALRAYLPPVAIGAGGLAALLGALGLAGAVLLGRAGRASRARLLAGFNLVRRGMPFFMAAQIGLTGLAVLTILAFEASALWQSGRVSDGDAKLMTFAAVLGFFALALVVSALWQLRRALRIFEPEPIPLLGREVGREDAAGLWRTVLDLAARAGAEPPQHLVVGLADGFFATSGDIMLRPEERLITGRTLHVPLPHLALIDTEEAAAIIGHELGHFSGADTEYSRRFVPIYAGVSRSLEAVAESEGQGNAFSLLLTRPALMLGLFVMEQFDHAVHHWSRQREFAADAVGARLTSNRAAASALLRSSAILPRIHEVLTDAVQHPASCPQNLLPAILAAAAQRGVDDPRAHLEDRQPHPTDTHPPTIQRLAALGQLTPNGPEAGVLAHACRAVMPEAPTALDAAFADPDALGRTLTTDFIGAVKAREDAVTSALEEAVAAVPREERAIFENTAFAAGVFGVLGLLALGAAGFLLWHARVEEQLVTSASLTLVGLGVLGFALWFHRRGRRPVLVLRATGFRSPGLAEEVPWLDVADFTVFTGRSLRAEFLIALGRPMPRKVSRRAKVDASNRLVVLPSAGLRGLKPQAYADLLGTYWRAAMAREELARRDATGHMGEGVERVPGTPA
;
A
#
# COMPACT_ATOMS: atom_id res chain seq x y z
N MET A 1 3.66 45.40 -0.75
CA MET A 1 3.12 44.39 -1.70
C MET A 1 4.32 43.56 -2.05
N ASP A 2 4.71 42.67 -1.15
CA ASP A 2 6.03 42.04 -1.17
C ASP A 2 5.84 40.54 -1.00
N ARG A 3 6.26 39.82 -2.04
CA ARG A 3 6.21 38.36 -2.13
C ARG A 3 7.22 37.80 -1.13
N PHE A 4 6.73 37.04 -0.15
CA PHE A 4 7.57 36.13 0.62
C PHE A 4 8.21 35.10 -0.33
N PRO A 5 9.48 34.69 -0.09
CA PRO A 5 10.15 33.70 -0.91
C PRO A 5 9.45 32.34 -0.76
N GLU A 6 9.29 31.62 -1.87
CA GLU A 6 8.81 30.24 -1.89
C GLU A 6 9.79 29.36 -1.09
N GLU A 7 9.27 28.67 -0.07
CA GLU A 7 10.01 27.70 0.75
C GLU A 7 10.48 26.49 -0.09
N PRO A 8 11.57 25.82 0.31
CA PRO A 8 12.06 24.64 -0.38
C PRO A 8 11.11 23.47 -0.17
N GLU A 9 10.76 22.83 -1.28
CA GLU A 9 9.97 21.60 -1.33
C GLU A 9 10.54 20.58 -0.33
N THR A 10 9.75 20.20 0.69
CA THR A 10 9.83 18.83 1.24
C THR A 10 9.85 17.86 0.06
N PRO A 11 10.50 16.68 0.11
CA PRO A 11 10.53 15.77 -1.02
C PRO A 11 9.11 15.22 -1.26
N ALA A 12 8.28 16.03 -1.91
CA ALA A 12 7.16 15.59 -2.68
C ALA A 12 7.75 14.50 -3.57
N VAL A 13 7.12 13.34 -3.58
CA VAL A 13 7.30 12.39 -4.67
C VAL A 13 7.25 13.22 -5.93
N SER A 14 8.41 13.50 -6.54
CA SER A 14 8.50 14.45 -7.64
C SER A 14 7.77 13.81 -8.80
N TRP A 15 6.48 14.08 -8.90
CA TRP A 15 5.66 13.57 -9.96
C TRP A 15 6.18 14.24 -11.21
N ARG A 16 6.86 13.44 -12.01
CA ARG A 16 7.11 13.78 -13.40
C ARG A 16 5.72 13.87 -14.03
N GLY A 17 5.08 15.04 -14.02
CA GLY A 17 3.83 15.34 -14.73
C GLY A 17 3.74 14.71 -16.13
N PRO A 18 4.86 14.59 -16.89
CA PRO A 18 4.88 13.83 -18.14
C PRO A 18 4.43 12.36 -18.01
N LYS A 19 4.79 11.66 -16.93
CA LYS A 19 4.40 10.26 -16.69
C LYS A 19 2.90 10.13 -16.44
N LEU A 20 2.31 11.05 -15.67
CA LEU A 20 0.88 11.02 -15.38
C LEU A 20 0.06 11.26 -16.65
N VAL A 21 0.43 12.29 -17.44
CA VAL A 21 -0.20 12.55 -18.75
C VAL A 21 -0.01 11.37 -19.70
N ALA A 22 1.19 10.78 -19.72
CA ALA A 22 1.47 9.62 -20.56
C ALA A 22 0.58 8.42 -20.22
N LEU A 23 0.39 8.11 -18.94
CA LEU A 23 -0.40 6.97 -18.49
C LEU A 23 -1.91 7.22 -18.54
N ALA A 24 -2.37 8.38 -18.10
CA ALA A 24 -3.80 8.68 -17.98
C ALA A 24 -4.45 9.12 -19.30
N VAL A 25 -3.68 9.67 -20.24
CA VAL A 25 -4.20 10.23 -21.49
C VAL A 25 -3.55 9.60 -22.72
N LEU A 26 -2.21 9.63 -22.84
CA LEU A 26 -1.55 9.17 -24.07
C LEU A 26 -1.66 7.66 -24.28
N LEU A 27 -1.62 6.86 -23.22
CA LEU A 27 -1.75 5.41 -23.31
C LEU A 27 -3.15 4.98 -23.80
N PRO A 28 -4.27 5.46 -23.23
CA PRO A 28 -5.59 5.23 -23.81
C PRO A 28 -5.74 5.75 -25.26
N LEU A 29 -5.13 6.89 -25.59
CA LEU A 29 -5.08 7.37 -26.99
C LEU A 29 -4.30 6.42 -27.90
N ALA A 30 -3.22 5.80 -27.42
CA ALA A 30 -2.48 4.81 -28.18
C ALA A 30 -3.34 3.57 -28.47
N PHE A 31 -4.18 3.13 -27.52
CA PHE A 31 -5.14 2.06 -27.78
C PHE A 31 -6.21 2.47 -28.82
N ALA A 32 -6.70 3.71 -28.75
CA ALA A 32 -7.61 4.20 -29.78
C ALA A 32 -6.94 4.26 -31.16
N ALA A 33 -5.67 4.68 -31.23
CA ALA A 33 -4.88 4.70 -32.47
C ALA A 33 -4.64 3.29 -33.03
N LEU A 34 -4.38 2.30 -32.16
CA LEU A 34 -4.32 0.90 -32.56
C LEU A 34 -5.66 0.42 -33.13
N GLY A 35 -6.79 0.78 -32.51
CA GLY A 35 -8.12 0.47 -33.04
C GLY A 35 -8.37 1.08 -34.42
N PHE A 36 -7.88 2.29 -34.71
CA PHE A 36 -7.94 2.85 -36.07
C PHE A 36 -7.14 2.02 -37.07
N TRP A 37 -5.95 1.58 -36.69
CA TRP A 37 -5.10 0.74 -37.53
C TRP A 37 -5.72 -0.66 -37.77
N GLU A 38 -6.35 -1.25 -36.75
CA GLU A 38 -7.06 -2.53 -36.86
C GLU A 38 -8.30 -2.44 -37.75
N ARG A 39 -9.01 -1.30 -37.72
CA ARG A 39 -10.20 -1.05 -38.55
C ARG A 39 -9.87 -1.17 -40.04
N ASP A 40 -8.76 -0.58 -40.48
CA ASP A 40 -8.35 -0.63 -41.88
C ASP A 40 -7.99 -2.07 -42.30
N ARG A 41 -7.28 -2.81 -41.43
CA ARG A 41 -6.98 -4.25 -41.63
C ARG A 41 -8.24 -5.12 -41.67
N ALA A 42 -9.24 -4.81 -40.85
CA ALA A 42 -10.50 -5.54 -40.82
C ALA A 42 -11.29 -5.33 -42.13
N ALA A 43 -11.32 -4.09 -42.62
CA ALA A 43 -12.01 -3.73 -43.85
C ALA A 43 -11.35 -4.36 -45.09
N SER A 44 -10.01 -4.32 -45.19
CA SER A 44 -9.30 -4.93 -46.32
C SER A 44 -9.51 -6.45 -46.35
N PHE A 45 -9.38 -7.11 -45.20
CA PHE A 45 -9.58 -8.55 -45.09
C PHE A 45 -11.03 -8.96 -45.41
N GLY A 46 -12.02 -8.23 -44.89
CA GLY A 46 -13.43 -8.49 -45.18
C GLY A 46 -13.76 -8.38 -46.67
N ALA A 47 -13.17 -7.39 -47.36
CA ALA A 47 -13.35 -7.22 -48.80
C ALA A 47 -12.75 -8.39 -49.61
N GLU A 48 -11.53 -8.83 -49.27
CA GLU A 48 -10.88 -9.98 -49.91
C GLU A 48 -11.68 -11.28 -49.74
N GLN A 49 -12.19 -11.55 -48.54
CA GLN A 49 -13.00 -12.75 -48.28
C GLN A 49 -14.36 -12.71 -48.98
N ALA A 50 -15.00 -11.54 -49.05
CA ALA A 50 -16.26 -11.37 -49.76
C ALA A 50 -16.10 -11.57 -51.28
N GLU A 51 -15.02 -11.06 -51.86
CA GLU A 51 -14.67 -11.29 -53.27
C GLU A 51 -14.37 -12.78 -53.54
N ALA A 52 -13.53 -13.40 -52.69
CA ALA A 52 -13.21 -14.83 -52.79
C ALA A 52 -14.47 -15.71 -52.70
N ARG A 53 -15.42 -15.35 -51.83
CA ARG A 53 -16.70 -16.04 -51.68
C ARG A 53 -17.53 -15.97 -52.95
N LEU A 54 -17.70 -14.78 -53.54
CA LEU A 54 -18.46 -14.61 -54.78
C LEU A 54 -17.84 -15.40 -55.94
N VAL A 55 -16.51 -15.39 -56.07
CA VAL A 55 -15.79 -16.16 -57.10
C VAL A 55 -15.97 -17.67 -56.89
N LEU A 56 -15.85 -18.14 -55.65
CA LEU A 56 -15.98 -19.56 -55.34
C LEU A 56 -17.42 -20.06 -55.48
N GLU A 57 -18.41 -19.26 -55.10
CA GLU A 57 -19.85 -19.53 -55.28
C GLU A 57 -20.19 -19.71 -56.76
N ALA A 58 -19.76 -18.77 -57.61
CA ALA A 58 -19.92 -18.89 -59.07
C ALA A 58 -19.18 -20.12 -59.65
N THR A 59 -18.03 -20.47 -59.08
CA THR A 59 -17.25 -21.65 -59.50
C THR A 59 -17.97 -22.94 -59.13
N VAL A 60 -18.53 -23.04 -57.92
CA VAL A 60 -19.30 -24.21 -57.47
C VAL A 60 -20.50 -24.44 -58.39
N GLU A 61 -21.24 -23.39 -58.72
CA GLU A 61 -22.42 -23.48 -59.57
C GLU A 61 -22.06 -23.96 -60.98
N ARG A 62 -20.98 -23.42 -61.56
CA ARG A 62 -20.47 -23.87 -62.87
C ARG A 62 -20.01 -25.32 -62.86
N LEU A 63 -19.38 -25.78 -61.77
CA LEU A 63 -18.96 -27.17 -61.63
C LEU A 63 -20.13 -28.14 -61.48
N ARG A 64 -21.23 -27.72 -60.85
CA ARG A 64 -22.47 -28.51 -60.78
C ARG A 64 -23.10 -28.66 -62.15
N GLN A 65 -23.22 -27.58 -62.92
CA GLN A 65 -23.73 -27.61 -64.30
C GLN A 65 -22.92 -28.55 -65.19
N ILE A 66 -21.59 -28.48 -65.15
CA ILE A 66 -20.72 -29.39 -65.93
C ILE A 66 -20.91 -30.85 -65.48
N ALA A 67 -21.10 -31.10 -64.19
CA ALA A 67 -21.34 -32.46 -63.68
C ALA A 67 -22.71 -33.04 -64.10
N GLU A 68 -23.70 -32.18 -64.35
CA GLU A 68 -25.02 -32.57 -64.87
C GLU A 68 -24.99 -32.81 -66.40
N GLU A 69 -24.23 -32.01 -67.14
CA GLU A 69 -24.08 -32.14 -68.61
C GLU A 69 -23.16 -33.30 -69.02
N ASP A 70 -22.02 -33.49 -68.33
CA ASP A 70 -21.07 -34.57 -68.57
C ASP A 70 -20.55 -35.18 -67.25
N PRO A 71 -21.17 -36.28 -66.78
CA PRO A 71 -20.77 -36.97 -65.56
C PRO A 71 -19.34 -37.54 -65.57
N ARG A 72 -18.68 -37.62 -66.74
CA ARG A 72 -17.31 -38.13 -66.90
C ARG A 72 -16.28 -37.02 -67.09
N ALA A 73 -16.69 -35.75 -67.11
CA ALA A 73 -15.78 -34.62 -67.24
C ALA A 73 -14.76 -34.58 -66.08
N ALA A 74 -13.48 -34.39 -66.44
CA ALA A 74 -12.39 -34.27 -65.49
C ALA A 74 -11.97 -32.80 -65.35
N ILE A 75 -12.05 -32.28 -64.13
CA ILE A 75 -11.77 -30.89 -63.79
C ILE A 75 -10.43 -30.80 -63.07
N ARG A 76 -9.62 -29.83 -63.46
CA ARG A 76 -8.34 -29.54 -62.81
C ARG A 76 -8.56 -28.57 -61.65
N LEU A 77 -8.20 -28.96 -60.43
CA LEU A 77 -8.50 -28.19 -59.21
C LEU A 77 -7.26 -28.07 -58.29
N GLY A 78 -7.08 -26.89 -57.70
CA GLY A 78 -5.97 -26.55 -56.78
C GLY A 78 -4.64 -26.20 -57.45
N GLU A 79 -3.71 -25.63 -56.69
CA GLU A 79 -2.36 -25.20 -57.16
C GLU A 79 -1.52 -26.36 -57.72
N ASN A 80 -1.79 -27.60 -57.30
CA ASN A 80 -1.09 -28.80 -57.75
C ASN A 80 -1.64 -29.39 -59.06
N GLY A 81 -2.69 -28.79 -59.64
CA GLY A 81 -3.22 -29.15 -60.95
C GLY A 81 -3.74 -30.59 -61.09
N ARG A 82 -4.23 -31.20 -60.00
CA ARG A 82 -4.77 -32.56 -60.00
C ARG A 82 -6.15 -32.60 -60.65
N LEU A 83 -6.43 -33.70 -61.35
CA LEU A 83 -7.71 -33.94 -62.03
C LEU A 83 -8.66 -34.66 -61.07
N TYR A 84 -9.87 -34.13 -60.95
CA TYR A 84 -10.98 -34.69 -60.17
C TYR A 84 -12.20 -34.82 -61.08
N GLY A 85 -13.05 -35.83 -60.88
CA GLY A 85 -14.33 -35.90 -61.60
C GLY A 85 -15.22 -34.71 -61.23
N ALA A 86 -15.98 -34.18 -62.18
CA ALA A 86 -16.77 -32.95 -62.03
C ALA A 86 -17.67 -32.94 -60.77
N SER A 87 -18.31 -34.06 -60.44
CA SER A 87 -19.15 -34.20 -59.23
C SER A 87 -18.37 -34.22 -57.90
N LEU A 88 -17.11 -34.67 -57.91
CA LEU A 88 -16.22 -34.60 -56.76
C LEU A 88 -15.63 -33.20 -56.61
N ALA A 89 -15.23 -32.58 -57.72
CA ALA A 89 -14.78 -31.19 -57.78
C ALA A 89 -15.84 -30.22 -57.23
N ALA A 90 -17.10 -30.36 -57.66
CA ALA A 90 -18.22 -29.55 -57.17
C ALA A 90 -18.44 -29.71 -55.66
N ARG A 91 -18.35 -30.94 -55.13
CA ARG A 91 -18.48 -31.19 -53.68
C ARG A 91 -17.33 -30.62 -52.87
N MET A 92 -16.08 -30.80 -53.32
CA MET A 92 -14.89 -30.24 -52.66
C MET A 92 -14.92 -28.71 -52.64
N SER A 93 -15.32 -28.08 -53.75
CA SER A 93 -15.48 -26.63 -53.82
C SER A 93 -16.64 -26.13 -52.95
N ALA A 94 -17.74 -26.88 -52.82
CA ALA A 94 -18.85 -26.55 -51.94
C ALA A 94 -18.47 -26.64 -50.45
N GLU A 95 -17.71 -27.65 -50.05
CA GLU A 95 -17.17 -27.76 -48.68
C GLU A 95 -16.20 -26.61 -48.36
N ARG A 96 -15.37 -26.20 -49.34
CA ARG A 96 -14.51 -25.02 -49.19
C ARG A 96 -15.31 -23.73 -49.09
N LEU A 97 -16.43 -23.62 -49.80
CA LEU A 97 -17.35 -22.48 -49.71
C LEU A 97 -17.99 -22.39 -48.32
N GLU A 98 -18.39 -23.51 -47.71
CA GLU A 98 -18.92 -23.54 -46.33
C GLU A 98 -17.89 -23.09 -45.29
N GLN A 99 -16.62 -23.50 -45.44
CA GLN A 99 -15.53 -22.99 -44.61
C GLN A 99 -15.30 -21.48 -44.79
N LEU A 100 -15.39 -21.00 -46.04
CA LEU A 100 -15.24 -19.59 -46.37
C LEU A 100 -16.40 -18.74 -45.84
N ASP A 101 -17.62 -19.29 -45.81
CA ASP A 101 -18.78 -18.65 -45.17
C ASP A 101 -18.55 -18.43 -43.67
N ALA A 102 -17.96 -19.41 -42.99
CA ALA A 102 -17.56 -19.27 -41.58
C ALA A 102 -16.47 -18.19 -41.40
N ASP A 103 -15.49 -18.12 -42.30
CA ASP A 103 -14.44 -17.09 -42.30
C ASP A 103 -15.02 -15.68 -42.55
N VAL A 104 -16.02 -15.56 -43.44
CA VAL A 104 -16.74 -14.30 -43.70
C VAL A 104 -17.56 -13.85 -42.47
N GLN A 105 -18.23 -14.77 -41.78
CA GLN A 105 -18.93 -14.46 -40.52
C GLN A 105 -17.96 -14.01 -39.42
N LEU A 106 -16.82 -14.68 -39.29
CA LEU A 106 -15.76 -14.29 -38.35
C LEU A 106 -15.13 -12.93 -38.73
N GLY A 107 -14.97 -12.66 -40.03
CA GLY A 107 -14.55 -11.38 -40.58
C GLY A 107 -15.53 -10.24 -40.25
N ALA A 108 -16.83 -10.50 -40.34
CA ALA A 108 -17.86 -9.56 -39.92
C ALA A 108 -17.79 -9.26 -38.42
N LEU A 109 -17.58 -10.28 -37.58
CA LEU A 109 -17.36 -10.10 -36.13
C LEU A 109 -16.09 -9.27 -35.85
N ARG A 110 -14.99 -9.53 -36.56
CA ARG A 110 -13.75 -8.75 -36.49
C ARG A 110 -13.94 -7.28 -36.84
N ALA A 111 -14.85 -6.95 -37.75
CA ALA A 111 -15.13 -5.56 -38.11
C ALA A 111 -15.78 -4.75 -36.99
N TYR A 112 -16.44 -5.40 -36.01
CA TYR A 112 -17.06 -4.72 -34.86
C TYR A 112 -16.10 -4.41 -33.71
N LEU A 113 -14.97 -5.11 -33.59
CA LEU A 113 -14.03 -4.92 -32.48
C LEU A 113 -13.29 -3.57 -32.51
N PRO A 114 -12.74 -3.11 -33.65
CA PRO A 114 -11.97 -1.86 -33.70
C PRO A 114 -12.76 -0.60 -33.34
N PRO A 115 -14.02 -0.39 -33.78
CA PRO A 115 -14.84 0.74 -33.33
C PRO A 115 -15.03 0.80 -31.80
N VAL A 116 -15.15 -0.37 -31.14
CA VAL A 116 -15.25 -0.45 -29.67
C VAL A 116 -13.93 -0.06 -29.02
N ALA A 117 -12.79 -0.53 -29.54
CA ALA A 117 -11.46 -0.14 -29.05
C ALA A 117 -11.22 1.37 -29.17
N ILE A 118 -11.59 1.96 -30.32
CA ILE A 118 -11.51 3.40 -30.57
C ILE A 118 -12.36 4.18 -29.56
N GLY A 119 -13.63 3.80 -29.42
CA GLY A 119 -14.56 4.48 -28.51
C GLY A 119 -14.13 4.36 -27.05
N ALA A 120 -13.76 3.17 -26.61
CA ALA A 120 -13.34 2.92 -25.23
C ALA A 120 -12.01 3.64 -24.90
N GLY A 121 -11.00 3.55 -25.78
CA GLY A 121 -9.72 4.24 -25.60
C GLY A 121 -9.86 5.76 -25.64
N GLY A 122 -10.68 6.30 -26.55
CA GLY A 122 -10.97 7.72 -26.67
C GLY A 122 -11.72 8.29 -25.46
N LEU A 123 -12.74 7.57 -24.97
CA LEU A 123 -13.48 7.96 -23.76
C LEU A 123 -12.59 7.90 -22.52
N ALA A 124 -11.74 6.87 -22.38
CA ALA A 124 -10.77 6.79 -21.29
C ALA A 124 -9.75 7.95 -21.33
N ALA A 125 -9.25 8.31 -22.52
CA ALA A 125 -8.37 9.46 -22.67
C ALA A 125 -9.05 10.77 -22.26
N LEU A 126 -10.30 10.97 -22.70
CA LEU A 126 -11.10 12.14 -22.37
C LEU A 126 -11.35 12.23 -20.86
N LEU A 127 -11.74 11.12 -20.22
CA LEU A 127 -11.90 11.06 -18.77
C LEU A 127 -10.60 11.40 -18.06
N GLY A 128 -9.47 10.84 -18.50
CA GLY A 128 -8.14 11.16 -17.96
C GLY A 128 -7.82 12.67 -18.04
N ALA A 129 -8.06 13.29 -19.19
CA ALA A 129 -7.84 14.73 -19.37
C ALA A 129 -8.78 15.59 -18.52
N LEU A 130 -10.07 15.23 -18.46
CA LEU A 130 -11.06 15.91 -17.62
C LEU A 130 -10.74 15.75 -16.12
N GLY A 131 -10.25 14.58 -15.70
CA GLY A 131 -9.81 14.33 -14.32
C GLY A 131 -8.64 15.22 -13.94
N LEU A 132 -7.63 15.33 -14.81
CA LEU A 132 -6.47 16.21 -14.58
C LEU A 132 -6.87 17.68 -14.51
N ALA A 133 -7.65 18.16 -15.48
CA ALA A 133 -8.11 19.54 -15.51
C ALA A 133 -9.02 19.85 -14.31
N GLY A 134 -9.95 18.94 -14.00
CA GLY A 134 -10.86 19.03 -12.86
C GLY A 134 -10.10 19.08 -11.53
N ALA A 135 -9.09 18.25 -11.34
CA ALA A 135 -8.24 18.26 -10.14
C ALA A 135 -7.56 19.62 -9.94
N VAL A 136 -6.94 20.17 -10.98
CA VAL A 136 -6.27 21.47 -10.92
C VAL A 136 -7.26 22.60 -10.64
N LEU A 137 -8.43 22.58 -11.30
CA LEU A 137 -9.47 23.59 -11.10
C LEU A 137 -10.07 23.52 -9.69
N LEU A 138 -10.36 22.33 -9.18
CA LEU A 138 -10.89 22.12 -7.83
C LEU A 138 -9.86 22.48 -6.76
N GLY A 139 -8.59 22.12 -6.95
CA GLY A 139 -7.50 22.54 -6.05
C GLY A 139 -7.35 24.06 -6.00
N ARG A 140 -7.33 24.73 -7.16
CA ARG A 140 -7.30 26.21 -7.24
C ARG A 140 -8.53 26.86 -6.61
N ALA A 141 -9.72 26.35 -6.90
CA ALA A 141 -10.97 26.85 -6.31
C ALA A 141 -11.02 26.64 -4.79
N GLY A 142 -10.50 25.49 -4.32
CA GLY A 142 -10.38 25.15 -2.91
C GLY A 142 -9.42 26.07 -2.17
N ARG A 143 -8.29 26.46 -2.77
CA ARG A 143 -7.40 27.49 -2.20
C ARG A 143 -8.08 28.86 -2.07
N ALA A 144 -8.95 29.22 -3.03
CA ALA A 144 -9.62 30.51 -3.01
C ALA A 144 -10.79 30.60 -2.01
N SER A 145 -11.39 29.47 -1.59
CA SER A 145 -12.48 29.47 -0.62
C SER A 145 -12.65 28.11 0.06
N ARG A 146 -12.74 28.13 1.39
CA ARG A 146 -13.06 26.96 2.21
C ARG A 146 -14.37 26.26 1.83
N ALA A 147 -15.41 27.02 1.48
CA ALA A 147 -16.68 26.44 1.04
C ALA A 147 -16.52 25.66 -0.27
N ARG A 148 -15.71 26.18 -1.20
CA ARG A 148 -15.38 25.49 -2.46
C ARG A 148 -14.50 24.27 -2.23
N LEU A 149 -13.61 24.30 -1.25
CA LEU A 149 -12.81 23.15 -0.83
C LEU A 149 -13.72 22.01 -0.34
N LEU A 150 -14.64 22.31 0.57
CA LEU A 150 -15.61 21.35 1.10
C LEU A 150 -16.54 20.78 0.02
N ALA A 151 -17.05 21.64 -0.88
CA ALA A 151 -17.90 21.22 -1.98
C ALA A 151 -17.14 20.36 -3.00
N GLY A 152 -15.94 20.80 -3.40
CA GLY A 152 -15.07 20.09 -4.34
C GLY A 152 -14.63 18.74 -3.81
N PHE A 153 -14.27 18.65 -2.54
CA PHE A 153 -13.90 17.38 -1.93
C PHE A 153 -15.10 16.44 -1.78
N ASN A 154 -16.30 16.94 -1.43
CA ASN A 154 -17.49 16.11 -1.42
C ASN A 154 -17.84 15.55 -2.81
N LEU A 155 -17.64 16.34 -3.87
CA LEU A 155 -17.80 15.90 -5.25
C LEU A 155 -16.79 14.79 -5.59
N VAL A 156 -15.51 15.01 -5.28
CA VAL A 156 -14.45 14.02 -5.50
C VAL A 156 -14.72 12.76 -4.71
N ARG A 157 -15.01 12.84 -3.41
CA ARG A 157 -15.34 11.68 -2.57
C ARG A 157 -16.45 10.81 -3.17
N ARG A 158 -17.52 11.42 -3.68
CA ARG A 158 -18.66 10.68 -4.26
C ARG A 158 -18.36 10.18 -5.67
N GLY A 159 -17.67 10.96 -6.49
CA GLY A 159 -17.45 10.68 -7.92
C GLY A 159 -16.21 9.86 -8.22
N MET A 160 -15.14 10.00 -7.43
CA MET A 160 -13.83 9.39 -7.66
C MET A 160 -13.86 7.86 -7.77
N PRO A 161 -14.63 7.12 -6.94
CA PRO A 161 -14.89 5.69 -7.16
C PRO A 161 -15.35 5.33 -8.56
N PHE A 162 -16.40 6.01 -9.01
CA PHE A 162 -17.04 5.74 -10.29
C PHE A 162 -16.14 6.18 -11.45
N PHE A 163 -15.44 7.29 -11.26
CA PHE A 163 -14.48 7.81 -12.21
C PHE A 163 -13.30 6.83 -12.41
N MET A 164 -12.69 6.34 -11.33
CA MET A 164 -11.63 5.34 -11.39
C MET A 164 -12.13 4.01 -12.00
N ALA A 165 -13.33 3.55 -11.60
CA ALA A 165 -13.95 2.36 -12.17
C ALA A 165 -14.21 2.50 -13.68
N ALA A 166 -14.70 3.65 -14.12
CA ALA A 166 -14.90 3.95 -15.53
C ALA A 166 -13.58 3.95 -16.30
N GLN A 167 -12.53 4.57 -15.75
CA GLN A 167 -11.21 4.62 -16.38
C GLN A 167 -10.61 3.22 -16.54
N ILE A 168 -10.67 2.40 -15.50
CA ILE A 168 -10.19 1.01 -15.52
C ILE A 168 -11.03 0.17 -16.50
N GLY A 169 -12.36 0.31 -16.45
CA GLY A 169 -13.29 -0.45 -17.29
C GLY A 169 -13.13 -0.13 -18.78
N LEU A 170 -13.04 1.16 -19.13
CA LEU A 170 -12.86 1.60 -20.52
C LEU A 170 -11.47 1.23 -21.06
N THR A 171 -10.41 1.41 -20.27
CA THR A 171 -9.06 0.99 -20.67
C THR A 171 -8.99 -0.53 -20.83
N GLY A 172 -9.58 -1.29 -19.89
CA GLY A 172 -9.68 -2.74 -19.96
C GLY A 172 -10.47 -3.22 -21.17
N LEU A 173 -11.60 -2.57 -21.48
CA LEU A 173 -12.40 -2.86 -22.67
C LEU A 173 -11.61 -2.61 -23.97
N ALA A 174 -10.87 -1.51 -24.06
CA ALA A 174 -10.02 -1.21 -25.20
C ALA A 174 -8.93 -2.29 -25.39
N VAL A 175 -8.24 -2.68 -24.31
CA VAL A 175 -7.21 -3.73 -24.39
C VAL A 175 -7.81 -5.09 -24.74
N LEU A 176 -8.94 -5.48 -24.14
CA LEU A 176 -9.60 -6.75 -24.41
C LEU A 176 -10.07 -6.85 -25.87
N THR A 177 -10.57 -5.76 -26.44
CA THR A 177 -11.04 -5.73 -27.84
C THR A 177 -9.87 -5.79 -28.83
N ILE A 178 -8.78 -5.08 -28.57
CA ILE A 178 -7.52 -5.18 -29.34
C ILE A 178 -6.98 -6.62 -29.29
N LEU A 179 -6.90 -7.21 -28.09
CA LEU A 179 -6.42 -8.59 -27.93
C LEU A 179 -7.33 -9.61 -28.62
N ALA A 180 -8.66 -9.43 -28.55
CA ALA A 180 -9.61 -10.28 -29.26
C ALA A 180 -9.48 -10.15 -30.79
N PHE A 181 -9.19 -8.95 -31.28
CA PHE A 181 -8.87 -8.73 -32.68
C PHE A 181 -7.60 -9.50 -33.04
N GLU A 182 -6.47 -9.29 -32.38
CA GLU A 182 -5.24 -10.01 -32.78
C GLU A 182 -5.33 -11.54 -32.59
N ALA A 183 -6.07 -12.00 -31.56
CA ALA A 183 -6.33 -13.43 -31.36
C ALA A 183 -7.14 -14.06 -32.50
N SER A 184 -8.14 -13.35 -33.03
CA SER A 184 -8.95 -13.84 -34.16
C SER A 184 -8.18 -13.84 -35.48
N ALA A 185 -7.16 -13.00 -35.64
CA ALA A 185 -6.28 -13.03 -36.82
C ALA A 185 -5.44 -14.33 -36.86
N LEU A 186 -5.01 -14.83 -35.70
CA LEU A 186 -4.28 -16.09 -35.58
C LEU A 186 -5.15 -17.32 -35.85
N TRP A 187 -6.47 -17.24 -35.59
CA TRP A 187 -7.42 -18.31 -35.91
C TRP A 187 -7.57 -18.50 -37.43
N GLN A 188 -7.47 -17.42 -38.20
CA GLN A 188 -7.81 -17.39 -39.64
C GLN A 188 -6.68 -17.78 -40.59
N SER A 189 -5.43 -17.89 -40.13
CA SER A 189 -4.30 -18.23 -41.02
C SER A 189 -4.34 -19.66 -41.58
N GLY A 190 -5.29 -20.51 -41.13
CA GLY A 190 -5.68 -21.78 -41.77
C GLY A 190 -4.61 -22.88 -41.84
N ARG A 191 -3.37 -22.59 -41.43
CA ARG A 191 -2.25 -23.53 -41.38
C ARG A 191 -2.02 -23.91 -39.93
N VAL A 192 -2.89 -24.76 -39.37
CA VAL A 192 -2.73 -25.26 -37.99
C VAL A 192 -1.52 -26.19 -37.95
N SER A 193 -0.34 -25.59 -37.86
CA SER A 193 0.87 -26.18 -37.29
C SER A 193 0.64 -26.35 -35.79
N ASP A 194 1.30 -27.35 -35.16
CA ASP A 194 1.32 -27.55 -33.70
C ASP A 194 1.76 -26.30 -32.90
N GLY A 195 2.33 -25.28 -33.57
CA GLY A 195 2.65 -23.96 -33.01
C GLY A 195 1.46 -23.01 -32.88
N ASP A 196 0.49 -23.06 -33.80
CA ASP A 196 -0.61 -22.07 -33.88
C ASP A 196 -1.73 -22.38 -32.87
N ALA A 197 -2.00 -23.67 -32.61
CA ALA A 197 -2.90 -24.09 -31.53
C ALA A 197 -2.38 -23.65 -30.13
N LYS A 198 -1.06 -23.61 -29.94
CA LYS A 198 -0.42 -23.10 -28.70
C LYS A 198 -0.57 -21.59 -28.59
N LEU A 199 -0.44 -20.85 -29.69
CA LEU A 199 -0.64 -19.39 -29.74
C LEU A 199 -2.10 -18.99 -29.46
N MET A 200 -3.07 -19.76 -29.96
CA MET A 200 -4.49 -19.51 -29.71
C MET A 200 -4.88 -19.80 -28.26
N THR A 201 -4.38 -20.90 -27.69
CA THR A 201 -4.55 -21.20 -26.27
C THR A 201 -3.92 -20.09 -25.43
N PHE A 202 -2.74 -19.60 -25.82
CA PHE A 202 -2.07 -18.48 -25.17
C PHE A 202 -2.88 -17.17 -25.23
N ALA A 203 -3.48 -16.85 -26.39
CA ALA A 203 -4.31 -15.66 -26.55
C ALA A 203 -5.62 -15.73 -25.76
N ALA A 204 -6.30 -16.88 -25.73
CA ALA A 204 -7.50 -17.10 -24.93
C ALA A 204 -7.20 -17.01 -23.41
N VAL A 205 -6.08 -17.59 -22.99
CA VAL A 205 -5.58 -17.47 -21.61
C VAL A 205 -5.27 -16.02 -21.27
N LEU A 206 -4.63 -15.26 -22.17
CA LEU A 206 -4.33 -13.84 -21.98
C LEU A 206 -5.61 -12.99 -21.87
N GLY A 207 -6.62 -13.26 -22.70
CA GLY A 207 -7.93 -12.60 -22.63
C GLY A 207 -8.68 -12.89 -21.33
N PHE A 208 -8.69 -14.16 -20.88
CA PHE A 208 -9.26 -14.55 -19.58
C PHE A 208 -8.54 -13.87 -18.41
N PHE A 209 -7.21 -13.85 -18.42
CA PHE A 209 -6.42 -13.14 -17.40
C PHE A 209 -6.69 -11.65 -17.41
N ALA A 210 -6.78 -11.01 -18.58
CA ALA A 210 -7.09 -9.60 -18.70
C ALA A 210 -8.49 -9.27 -18.13
N LEU A 211 -9.50 -10.09 -18.43
CA LEU A 211 -10.85 -9.95 -17.87
C LEU A 211 -10.87 -10.16 -16.35
N ALA A 212 -10.20 -11.20 -15.85
CA ALA A 212 -10.09 -11.47 -14.42
C ALA A 212 -9.40 -10.33 -13.67
N LEU A 213 -8.41 -9.67 -14.28
CA LEU A 213 -7.72 -8.52 -13.72
C LEU A 213 -8.63 -7.28 -13.65
N VAL A 214 -9.42 -7.00 -14.69
CA VAL A 214 -10.41 -5.91 -14.67
C VAL A 214 -11.45 -6.16 -13.57
N VAL A 215 -12.00 -7.37 -13.48
CA VAL A 215 -12.98 -7.73 -12.44
C VAL A 215 -12.37 -7.62 -11.04
N SER A 216 -11.15 -8.11 -10.85
CA SER A 216 -10.43 -8.02 -9.58
C SER A 216 -10.18 -6.56 -9.17
N ALA A 217 -9.75 -5.71 -10.10
CA ALA A 217 -9.51 -4.29 -9.86
C ALA A 217 -10.78 -3.55 -9.42
N LEU A 218 -11.91 -3.82 -10.08
CA LEU A 218 -13.22 -3.25 -9.71
C LEU A 218 -13.68 -3.73 -8.32
N TRP A 219 -13.40 -4.99 -7.98
CA TRP A 219 -13.73 -5.55 -6.66
C TRP A 219 -12.86 -4.96 -5.54
N GLN A 220 -11.57 -4.78 -5.79
CA GLN A 220 -10.62 -4.15 -4.86
C GLN A 220 -10.98 -2.69 -4.60
N LEU A 221 -11.32 -1.93 -5.65
CA LEU A 221 -11.81 -0.57 -5.52
C LEU A 221 -13.06 -0.49 -4.64
N ARG A 222 -14.02 -1.41 -4.84
CA ARG A 222 -15.23 -1.48 -3.99
C ARG A 222 -14.93 -1.79 -2.52
N ARG A 223 -13.87 -2.57 -2.25
CA ARG A 223 -13.44 -2.93 -0.89
C ARG A 223 -12.72 -1.77 -0.20
N ALA A 224 -11.80 -1.10 -0.91
CA ALA A 224 -11.07 0.06 -0.40
C ALA A 224 -12.01 1.19 0.02
N LEU A 225 -13.10 1.39 -0.72
CA LEU A 225 -14.10 2.42 -0.43
C LEU A 225 -15.04 2.10 0.74
N ARG A 226 -14.93 0.92 1.35
CA ARG A 226 -15.67 0.54 2.57
C ARG A 226 -14.80 0.66 3.83
N ILE A 227 -13.53 1.02 3.71
CA ILE A 227 -12.61 1.21 4.85
C ILE A 227 -12.75 2.66 5.34
N PHE A 228 -13.89 3.00 5.93
CA PHE A 228 -14.12 4.32 6.50
C PHE A 228 -14.87 4.22 7.82
N GLU A 229 -14.19 3.70 8.84
CA GLU A 229 -14.55 3.95 10.22
C GLU A 229 -13.32 4.57 10.91
N PRO A 230 -13.43 5.80 11.45
CA PRO A 230 -12.36 6.38 12.26
C PRO A 230 -12.16 5.52 13.51
N GLU A 231 -10.93 5.07 13.75
CA GLU A 231 -10.58 4.41 15.00
C GLU A 231 -10.49 5.48 16.11
N PRO A 232 -11.03 5.21 17.32
CA PRO A 232 -10.94 6.16 18.43
C PRO A 232 -9.49 6.47 18.80
N ILE A 233 -9.20 7.72 19.16
CA ILE A 233 -7.86 8.16 19.58
C ILE A 233 -7.56 7.54 20.96
N PRO A 234 -6.54 6.68 21.13
CA PRO A 234 -6.15 6.21 22.44
C PRO A 234 -5.49 7.35 23.22
N LEU A 235 -6.01 7.65 24.41
CA LEU A 235 -5.48 8.71 25.28
C LEU A 235 -5.30 8.20 26.70
N LEU A 236 -4.08 8.29 27.22
CA LEU A 236 -3.76 7.92 28.59
C LEU A 236 -3.95 9.13 29.52
N GLY A 237 -5.01 9.10 30.32
CA GLY A 237 -5.35 10.21 31.20
C GLY A 237 -6.65 9.99 31.94
N ARG A 238 -6.98 10.91 32.85
CA ARG A 238 -8.20 10.88 33.65
C ARG A 238 -9.13 12.01 33.24
N GLU A 239 -10.40 11.67 33.06
CA GLU A 239 -11.44 12.69 32.96
C GLU A 239 -11.62 13.34 34.34
N VAL A 240 -11.58 14.68 34.38
CA VAL A 240 -11.70 15.43 35.64
C VAL A 240 -13.05 16.12 35.73
N GLY A 241 -13.77 15.86 36.82
CA GLY A 241 -15.06 16.47 37.10
C GLY A 241 -14.94 17.93 37.55
N ARG A 242 -16.10 18.61 37.65
CA ARG A 242 -16.17 19.98 38.17
C ARG A 242 -15.77 20.08 39.65
N GLU A 243 -15.90 18.99 40.39
CA GLU A 243 -15.55 18.92 41.80
C GLU A 243 -14.02 18.83 41.98
N ASP A 244 -13.35 18.01 41.17
CA ASP A 244 -11.91 17.78 41.26
C ASP A 244 -11.07 18.96 40.74
N ALA A 245 -11.58 19.68 39.73
CA ALA A 245 -10.88 20.74 39.02
C ALA A 245 -11.75 22.00 38.84
N ALA A 246 -12.40 22.46 39.90
CA ALA A 246 -13.34 23.60 39.85
C ALA A 246 -12.71 24.87 39.26
N GLY A 247 -11.44 25.14 39.60
CA GLY A 247 -10.68 26.27 39.10
C GLY A 247 -10.45 26.18 37.58
N LEU A 248 -10.00 25.02 37.11
CA LEU A 248 -9.80 24.74 35.68
C LEU A 248 -11.10 24.88 34.89
N TRP A 249 -12.18 24.24 35.36
CA TRP A 249 -13.50 24.32 34.72
C TRP A 249 -14.01 25.76 34.63
N ARG A 250 -13.87 26.56 35.69
CA ARG A 250 -14.26 27.97 35.67
C ARG A 250 -13.46 28.74 34.62
N THR A 251 -12.15 28.56 34.57
CA THR A 251 -11.27 29.22 33.59
C THR A 251 -11.62 28.81 32.15
N VAL A 252 -11.79 27.51 31.88
CA VAL A 252 -12.16 27.01 30.54
C VAL A 252 -13.53 27.54 30.10
N LEU A 253 -14.52 27.54 30.99
CA LEU A 253 -15.86 28.04 30.67
C LEU A 253 -15.88 29.56 30.42
N ASP A 254 -15.14 30.34 31.21
CA ASP A 254 -14.97 31.78 31.00
C ASP A 254 -14.28 32.07 29.65
N LEU A 255 -13.17 31.38 29.38
CA LEU A 255 -12.44 31.54 28.13
C LEU A 255 -13.29 31.11 26.92
N ALA A 256 -14.06 30.03 27.02
CA ALA A 256 -14.97 29.58 25.95
C ALA A 256 -16.05 30.64 25.67
N ALA A 257 -16.65 31.20 26.72
CA ALA A 257 -17.65 32.26 26.58
C ALA A 257 -17.07 33.52 25.93
N ARG A 258 -15.88 33.96 26.36
CA ARG A 258 -15.18 35.13 25.79
C ARG A 258 -14.66 34.88 24.37
N ALA A 259 -14.31 33.65 24.05
CA ALA A 259 -13.88 33.24 22.71
C ALA A 259 -15.05 33.12 21.73
N GLY A 260 -16.30 32.99 22.22
CA GLY A 260 -17.45 32.64 21.40
C GLY A 260 -17.41 31.19 20.90
N ALA A 261 -16.78 30.30 21.67
CA ALA A 261 -16.60 28.89 21.34
C ALA A 261 -17.58 28.02 22.16
N GLU A 262 -17.97 26.87 21.60
CA GLU A 262 -18.72 25.88 22.39
C GLU A 262 -17.80 25.28 23.46
N PRO A 263 -18.24 25.17 24.73
CA PRO A 263 -17.40 24.61 25.77
C PRO A 263 -17.15 23.11 25.53
N PRO A 264 -15.98 22.59 25.97
CA PRO A 264 -15.73 21.16 25.97
C PRO A 264 -16.72 20.45 26.89
N GLN A 265 -17.07 19.23 26.53
CA GLN A 265 -17.91 18.33 27.33
C GLN A 265 -17.05 17.51 28.29
N HIS A 266 -15.82 17.20 27.89
CA HIS A 266 -14.86 16.43 28.67
C HIS A 266 -13.57 17.22 28.84
N LEU A 267 -13.03 17.25 30.06
CA LEU A 267 -11.67 17.66 30.35
C LEU A 267 -10.87 16.42 30.73
N VAL A 268 -9.79 16.15 30.00
CA VAL A 268 -8.92 15.01 30.26
C VAL A 268 -7.54 15.51 30.65
N VAL A 269 -7.01 15.01 31.75
CA VAL A 269 -5.69 15.38 32.26
C VAL A 269 -4.76 14.18 32.18
N GLY A 270 -3.58 14.39 31.60
CA GLY A 270 -2.55 13.37 31.41
C GLY A 270 -1.16 13.84 31.83
N LEU A 271 -0.20 12.91 31.89
CA LEU A 271 1.22 13.22 32.07
C LEU A 271 1.97 13.38 30.74
N ALA A 272 1.53 12.65 29.72
CA ALA A 272 2.09 12.69 28.37
C ALA A 272 1.25 13.59 27.47
N ASP A 273 1.77 13.86 26.26
CA ASP A 273 1.15 14.68 25.22
C ASP A 273 1.05 16.18 25.55
N GLY A 274 0.79 16.99 24.52
CA GLY A 274 0.58 18.44 24.63
C GLY A 274 -0.88 18.80 24.93
N PHE A 275 -1.16 20.10 25.05
CA PHE A 275 -2.54 20.58 24.99
C PHE A 275 -3.13 20.27 23.62
N PHE A 276 -4.37 19.81 23.58
CA PHE A 276 -5.11 19.68 22.33
C PHE A 276 -6.62 19.67 22.56
N ALA A 277 -7.37 20.19 21.60
CA ALA A 277 -8.81 20.08 21.50
C ALA A 277 -9.24 19.14 20.36
N THR A 278 -10.19 18.25 20.62
CA THR A 278 -10.75 17.36 19.59
C THR A 278 -12.26 17.16 19.76
N SER A 279 -12.91 16.83 18.65
CA SER A 279 -14.30 16.35 18.62
C SER A 279 -14.41 14.90 18.16
N GLY A 280 -13.27 14.22 17.98
CA GLY A 280 -13.20 12.81 17.63
C GLY A 280 -13.39 11.93 18.87
N ASP A 281 -13.82 10.69 18.64
CA ASP A 281 -13.99 9.71 19.71
C ASP A 281 -12.62 9.39 20.34
N ILE A 282 -12.56 9.35 21.67
CA ILE A 282 -11.35 9.04 22.43
C ILE A 282 -11.58 7.75 23.22
N MET A 283 -10.62 6.85 23.14
CA MET A 283 -10.53 5.71 24.06
C MET A 283 -9.65 6.10 25.26
N LEU A 284 -10.28 6.39 26.39
CA LEU A 284 -9.57 6.73 27.63
C LEU A 284 -8.95 5.49 28.25
N ARG A 285 -7.65 5.56 28.51
CA ARG A 285 -6.87 4.55 29.22
C ARG A 285 -6.43 5.08 30.58
N PRO A 286 -6.36 4.23 31.62
CA PRO A 286 -6.48 2.77 31.60
C PRO A 286 -7.93 2.22 31.70
N GLU A 287 -8.95 3.08 31.79
CA GLU A 287 -10.35 2.67 31.98
C GLU A 287 -10.98 1.91 30.80
N GLU A 288 -10.33 1.94 29.63
CA GLU A 288 -10.85 1.46 28.34
C GLU A 288 -12.28 1.96 28.09
N ARG A 289 -12.47 3.26 28.35
CA ARG A 289 -13.76 3.93 28.23
C ARG A 289 -13.81 4.82 27.00
N LEU A 290 -14.77 4.56 26.12
CA LEU A 290 -15.05 5.41 24.98
C LEU A 290 -15.76 6.69 25.43
N ILE A 291 -15.15 7.85 25.18
CA ILE A 291 -15.79 9.16 25.31
C ILE A 291 -16.02 9.76 23.92
N THR A 292 -17.16 10.43 23.75
CA THR A 292 -17.59 10.99 22.46
C THR A 292 -17.99 12.44 22.68
N GLY A 293 -17.68 13.32 21.72
CA GLY A 293 -17.97 14.75 21.83
C GLY A 293 -16.72 15.60 21.93
N ARG A 294 -16.87 16.84 22.43
CA ARG A 294 -15.74 17.79 22.52
C ARG A 294 -14.91 17.52 23.76
N THR A 295 -13.64 17.23 23.56
CA THR A 295 -12.68 16.98 24.62
C THR A 295 -11.52 17.95 24.53
N LEU A 296 -11.14 18.54 25.66
CA LEU A 296 -9.91 19.30 25.82
C LEU A 296 -8.95 18.49 26.69
N HIS A 297 -7.80 18.14 26.14
CA HIS A 297 -6.70 17.53 26.87
C HIS A 297 -5.79 18.59 27.47
N VAL A 298 -5.46 18.42 28.75
CA VAL A 298 -4.68 19.36 29.54
C VAL A 298 -3.54 18.59 30.22
N PRO A 299 -2.30 18.69 29.72
CA PRO A 299 -1.18 17.97 30.31
C PRO A 299 -0.74 18.61 31.64
N LEU A 300 -0.78 17.81 32.71
CA LEU A 300 -0.46 18.25 34.07
C LEU A 300 0.95 18.86 34.18
N PRO A 301 2.01 18.28 33.58
CA PRO A 301 3.35 18.85 33.69
C PRO A 301 3.50 20.21 33.01
N HIS A 302 2.77 20.45 31.92
CA HIS A 302 2.82 21.75 31.26
C HIS A 302 2.14 22.82 32.12
N LEU A 303 0.95 22.54 32.68
CA LEU A 303 0.27 23.48 33.59
C LEU A 303 1.14 23.88 34.81
N ALA A 304 2.01 22.98 35.27
CA ALA A 304 2.93 23.26 36.37
C ALA A 304 4.16 24.09 35.95
N LEU A 305 4.47 24.17 34.65
CA LEU A 305 5.68 24.81 34.13
C LEU A 305 5.42 26.12 33.37
N ILE A 306 4.15 26.46 33.17
CA ILE A 306 3.67 27.69 32.52
C ILE A 306 2.92 28.57 33.53
N ASP A 307 2.81 29.86 33.24
CA ASP A 307 2.02 30.78 34.05
C ASP A 307 0.54 30.83 33.62
N THR A 308 -0.28 31.57 34.38
CA THR A 308 -1.73 31.66 34.13
C THR A 308 -2.07 32.32 32.79
N GLU A 309 -1.29 33.31 32.33
CA GLU A 309 -1.54 33.96 31.05
C GLU A 309 -1.14 33.06 29.88
N GLU A 310 -0.02 32.35 29.99
CA GLU A 310 0.40 31.34 29.01
C GLU A 310 -0.60 30.19 28.93
N ALA A 311 -1.08 29.67 30.07
CA ALA A 311 -2.12 28.66 30.12
C ALA A 311 -3.43 29.14 29.48
N ALA A 312 -3.86 30.36 29.80
CA ALA A 312 -5.07 30.94 29.20
C ALA A 312 -4.91 31.20 27.70
N ALA A 313 -3.70 31.54 27.22
CA ALA A 313 -3.41 31.70 25.81
C ALA A 313 -3.49 30.37 25.05
N ILE A 314 -2.92 29.29 25.61
CA ILE A 314 -2.97 27.94 25.03
C ILE A 314 -4.41 27.43 25.05
N ILE A 315 -5.10 27.46 26.19
CA ILE A 315 -6.50 27.02 26.29
C ILE A 315 -7.38 27.86 25.35
N GLY A 316 -7.14 29.17 25.26
CA GLY A 316 -7.84 30.04 24.31
C GLY A 316 -7.62 29.67 22.85
N HIS A 317 -6.39 29.29 22.48
CA HIS A 317 -6.06 28.74 21.18
C HIS A 317 -6.84 27.43 20.93
N GLU A 318 -6.79 26.48 21.86
CA GLU A 318 -7.50 25.19 21.73
C GLU A 318 -9.02 25.36 21.60
N LEU A 319 -9.60 26.28 22.37
CA LEU A 319 -11.02 26.63 22.26
C LEU A 319 -11.35 27.35 20.94
N GLY A 320 -10.36 28.04 20.34
CA GLY A 320 -10.47 28.62 19.00
C GLY A 320 -10.90 27.58 17.96
N HIS A 321 -10.42 26.33 18.09
CA HIS A 321 -10.81 25.21 17.22
C HIS A 321 -12.27 24.76 17.39
N PHE A 322 -12.92 25.10 18.50
CA PHE A 322 -14.35 24.86 18.73
C PHE A 322 -15.26 26.01 18.25
N SER A 323 -14.71 27.08 17.68
CA SER A 323 -15.49 28.20 17.15
C SER A 323 -16.07 27.95 15.73
N GLY A 324 -17.21 28.57 15.42
CA GLY A 324 -18.24 28.04 14.50
C GLY A 324 -17.87 27.69 13.05
N ALA A 325 -16.84 28.30 12.44
CA ALA A 325 -16.43 27.93 11.07
C ALA A 325 -15.51 26.70 11.06
N ASP A 326 -14.80 26.43 12.16
CA ASP A 326 -13.81 25.37 12.27
C ASP A 326 -14.39 24.03 12.68
N THR A 327 -15.51 24.04 13.41
CA THR A 327 -16.19 22.82 13.85
C THR A 327 -16.67 21.97 12.68
N GLU A 328 -17.21 22.55 11.60
CA GLU A 328 -17.71 21.76 10.47
C GLU A 328 -16.57 21.12 9.65
N TYR A 329 -15.51 21.88 9.38
CA TYR A 329 -14.35 21.39 8.64
C TYR A 329 -13.56 20.34 9.43
N SER A 330 -13.25 20.61 10.70
CA SER A 330 -12.49 19.67 11.53
C SER A 330 -13.28 18.39 11.81
N ARG A 331 -14.60 18.47 12.01
CA ARG A 331 -15.44 17.28 12.26
C ARG A 331 -15.76 16.47 11.01
N ARG A 332 -16.00 17.12 9.86
CA ARG A 332 -16.49 16.41 8.67
C ARG A 332 -15.43 16.21 7.60
N PHE A 333 -14.48 17.13 7.44
CA PHE A 333 -13.55 17.08 6.33
C PHE A 333 -12.26 16.34 6.69
N VAL A 334 -11.59 16.70 7.79
CA VAL A 334 -10.24 16.18 8.11
C VAL A 334 -10.21 14.65 8.28
N PRO A 335 -11.13 14.00 9.03
CA PRO A 335 -11.10 12.54 9.18
C PRO A 335 -11.37 11.80 7.87
N ILE A 336 -12.27 12.36 7.04
CA ILE A 336 -12.61 11.78 5.73
C ILE A 336 -11.46 11.94 4.75
N TYR A 337 -10.81 13.11 4.75
CA TYR A 337 -9.60 13.38 3.96
C TYR A 337 -8.51 12.37 4.25
N ALA A 338 -8.17 12.20 5.54
CA ALA A 338 -7.16 11.26 5.98
C ALA A 338 -7.52 9.81 5.64
N GLY A 339 -8.80 9.41 5.75
CA GLY A 339 -9.25 8.08 5.36
C GLY A 339 -9.12 7.82 3.85
N VAL A 340 -9.38 8.81 2.99
CA VAL A 340 -9.25 8.67 1.53
C VAL A 340 -7.79 8.53 1.14
N SER A 341 -6.90 9.34 1.72
CA SER A 341 -5.45 9.24 1.48
C SER A 341 -4.92 7.86 1.87
N ARG A 342 -5.23 7.39 3.09
CA ARG A 342 -4.82 6.05 3.55
C ARG A 342 -5.34 4.92 2.67
N SER A 343 -6.58 5.02 2.20
CA SER A 343 -7.17 4.01 1.32
C SER A 343 -6.45 3.96 -0.03
N LEU A 344 -6.06 5.11 -0.58
CA LEU A 344 -5.32 5.18 -1.85
C LEU A 344 -3.88 4.70 -1.69
N GLU A 345 -3.23 5.03 -0.59
CA GLU A 345 -1.89 4.54 -0.24
C GLU A 345 -1.88 3.01 -0.09
N ALA A 346 -2.85 2.45 0.64
CA ALA A 346 -2.99 0.99 0.78
C ALA A 346 -3.19 0.28 -0.56
N VAL A 347 -3.99 0.86 -1.47
CA VAL A 347 -4.13 0.33 -2.84
C VAL A 347 -2.81 0.46 -3.61
N ALA A 348 -2.10 1.58 -3.51
CA ALA A 348 -0.80 1.79 -4.16
C ALA A 348 0.27 0.78 -3.70
N GLU A 349 0.33 0.49 -2.41
CA GLU A 349 1.24 -0.50 -1.84
C GLU A 349 0.92 -1.92 -2.36
N SER A 350 -0.36 -2.29 -2.42
CA SER A 350 -0.79 -3.58 -2.98
C SER A 350 -0.50 -3.73 -4.48
N GLU A 351 -0.55 -2.64 -5.26
CA GLU A 351 -0.23 -2.66 -6.70
C GLU A 351 1.26 -2.89 -6.98
N GLY A 352 2.15 -2.49 -6.06
CA GLY A 352 3.59 -2.71 -6.17
C GLY A 352 4.01 -4.18 -6.31
N GLN A 353 3.10 -5.10 -5.97
CA GLN A 353 3.29 -6.55 -6.02
C GLN A 353 2.61 -7.21 -7.24
N GLY A 354 1.94 -6.43 -8.10
CA GLY A 354 1.18 -6.91 -9.26
C GLY A 354 2.03 -7.24 -10.50
N ASN A 355 1.47 -8.04 -11.42
CA ASN A 355 2.11 -8.30 -12.71
C ASN A 355 2.08 -7.07 -13.64
N ALA A 356 2.93 -7.05 -14.68
CA ALA A 356 3.07 -5.91 -15.59
C ALA A 356 1.75 -5.50 -16.29
N PHE A 357 0.81 -6.43 -16.46
CA PHE A 357 -0.48 -6.16 -17.09
C PHE A 357 -1.47 -5.50 -16.12
N SER A 358 -1.48 -5.93 -14.85
CA SER A 358 -2.22 -5.26 -13.77
C SER A 358 -1.75 -3.81 -13.63
N LEU A 359 -0.44 -3.60 -13.62
CA LEU A 359 0.18 -2.28 -13.56
C LEU A 359 -0.15 -1.39 -14.77
N LEU A 360 -0.56 -1.94 -15.90
CA LEU A 360 -0.97 -1.15 -17.07
C LEU A 360 -2.43 -0.66 -16.95
N LEU A 361 -3.30 -1.48 -16.35
CA LEU A 361 -4.73 -1.20 -16.27
C LEU A 361 -5.13 -0.32 -15.08
N THR A 362 -4.54 -0.55 -13.92
CA THR A 362 -5.00 0.06 -12.66
C THR A 362 -4.20 1.29 -12.28
N ARG A 363 -2.90 1.29 -12.57
CA ARG A 363 -1.97 2.38 -12.27
C ARG A 363 -2.38 3.74 -12.82
N PRO A 364 -2.91 3.89 -14.06
CA PRO A 364 -3.35 5.21 -14.54
C PRO A 364 -4.46 5.82 -13.67
N ALA A 365 -5.43 5.00 -13.27
CA ALA A 365 -6.54 5.44 -12.42
C ALA A 365 -6.06 5.77 -10.99
N LEU A 366 -5.19 4.93 -10.43
CA LEU A 366 -4.59 5.17 -9.11
C LEU A 366 -3.74 6.44 -9.09
N MET A 367 -2.85 6.63 -10.07
CA MET A 367 -2.02 7.82 -10.16
C MET A 367 -2.85 9.10 -10.31
N LEU A 368 -3.94 9.03 -11.07
CA LEU A 368 -4.88 10.16 -11.17
C LEU A 368 -5.58 10.43 -9.84
N GLY A 369 -5.92 9.38 -9.08
CA GLY A 369 -6.46 9.53 -7.73
C GLY A 369 -5.49 10.19 -6.75
N LEU A 370 -4.23 9.75 -6.73
CA LEU A 370 -3.17 10.36 -5.92
C LEU A 370 -2.92 11.82 -6.32
N PHE A 371 -2.90 12.11 -7.62
CA PHE A 371 -2.76 13.48 -8.12
C PHE A 371 -3.92 14.38 -7.68
N VAL A 372 -5.16 13.88 -7.72
CA VAL A 372 -6.31 14.62 -7.20
C VAL A 372 -6.07 15.00 -5.74
N MET A 373 -5.66 14.05 -4.89
CA MET A 373 -5.37 14.30 -3.48
C MET A 373 -4.28 15.35 -3.28
N GLU A 374 -3.19 15.27 -4.03
CA GLU A 374 -2.11 16.27 -3.99
C GLU A 374 -2.60 17.70 -4.31
N GLN A 375 -3.54 17.84 -5.27
CA GLN A 375 -4.13 19.15 -5.56
C GLN A 375 -4.97 19.68 -4.37
N PHE A 376 -5.57 18.80 -3.57
CA PHE A 376 -6.24 19.16 -2.33
C PHE A 376 -5.26 19.44 -1.20
N ASP A 377 -4.14 18.71 -1.07
CA ASP A 377 -3.14 18.88 -0.01
C ASP A 377 -2.71 20.35 0.12
N HIS A 378 -2.40 21.01 -0.99
CA HIS A 378 -2.02 22.43 -0.96
C HIS A 378 -3.12 23.34 -0.37
N ALA A 379 -4.39 23.07 -0.68
CA ALA A 379 -5.51 23.82 -0.12
C ALA A 379 -5.73 23.47 1.35
N VAL A 380 -5.66 22.19 1.71
CA VAL A 380 -5.80 21.70 3.09
C VAL A 380 -4.72 22.30 3.98
N HIS A 381 -3.45 22.26 3.56
CA HIS A 381 -2.35 22.86 4.29
C HIS A 381 -2.49 24.39 4.40
N HIS A 382 -2.95 25.06 3.34
CA HIS A 382 -3.17 26.51 3.38
C HIS A 382 -4.25 26.90 4.40
N TRP A 383 -5.41 26.24 4.36
CA TRP A 383 -6.49 26.49 5.31
C TRP A 383 -6.20 25.96 6.71
N SER A 384 -5.38 24.92 6.85
CA SER A 384 -4.87 24.49 8.15
C SER A 384 -4.03 25.59 8.79
N ARG A 385 -3.03 26.14 8.07
CA ARG A 385 -2.23 27.26 8.59
C ARG A 385 -3.06 28.49 8.96
N GLN A 386 -4.05 28.86 8.14
CA GLN A 386 -4.94 29.99 8.47
C GLN A 386 -5.76 29.76 9.75
N ARG A 387 -6.21 28.52 10.00
CA ARG A 387 -6.91 28.16 11.25
C ARG A 387 -6.01 28.30 12.45
N GLU A 388 -4.78 27.83 12.34
CA GLU A 388 -3.79 27.94 13.40
C GLU A 388 -3.50 29.40 13.77
N PHE A 389 -3.30 30.28 12.76
CA PHE A 389 -3.14 31.72 13.01
C PHE A 389 -4.41 32.37 13.59
N ALA A 390 -5.60 31.92 13.18
CA ALA A 390 -6.85 32.40 13.74
C ALA A 390 -7.01 31.97 15.21
N ALA A 391 -6.66 30.73 15.55
CA ALA A 391 -6.65 30.21 16.91
C ALA A 391 -5.61 30.94 17.78
N ASP A 392 -4.41 31.24 17.24
CA ASP A 392 -3.42 32.09 17.91
C ASP A 392 -3.97 33.48 18.21
N ALA A 393 -4.67 34.09 17.24
CA ALA A 393 -5.31 35.38 17.45
C ALA A 393 -6.45 35.31 18.49
N VAL A 394 -7.14 34.17 18.63
CA VAL A 394 -8.10 33.95 19.71
C VAL A 394 -7.38 33.89 21.06
N GLY A 395 -6.36 33.05 21.20
CA GLY A 395 -5.56 32.96 22.44
C GLY A 395 -4.97 34.31 22.85
N ALA A 396 -4.41 35.06 21.90
CA ALA A 396 -3.85 36.38 22.13
C ALA A 396 -4.90 37.45 22.49
N ARG A 397 -6.10 37.41 21.87
CA ARG A 397 -7.21 38.32 22.21
C ARG A 397 -7.75 38.08 23.63
N LEU A 398 -7.73 36.83 24.10
CA LEU A 398 -8.17 36.49 25.45
C LEU A 398 -7.13 36.86 26.52
N THR A 399 -5.87 37.04 26.12
CA THR A 399 -4.73 37.34 26.98
C THR A 399 -3.96 38.54 26.43
N SER A 400 -2.80 38.32 25.80
CA SER A 400 -2.04 39.30 25.04
C SER A 400 -1.18 38.61 23.97
N ASN A 401 -0.73 39.36 22.95
CA ASN A 401 0.21 38.83 21.96
C ASN A 401 1.52 38.35 22.60
N ARG A 402 1.99 39.02 23.67
CA ARG A 402 3.19 38.63 24.41
C ARG A 402 2.99 37.30 25.14
N ALA A 403 1.84 37.12 25.80
CA ALA A 403 1.51 35.89 26.51
C ALA A 403 1.38 34.70 25.56
N ALA A 404 0.68 34.87 24.43
CA ALA A 404 0.55 33.83 23.40
C ALA A 404 1.92 33.45 22.81
N ALA A 405 2.77 34.43 22.49
CA ALA A 405 4.11 34.16 21.98
C ALA A 405 5.01 33.50 23.03
N SER A 406 4.93 33.92 24.30
CA SER A 406 5.66 33.28 25.39
C SER A 406 5.22 31.84 25.55
N ALA A 407 3.91 31.55 25.48
CA ALA A 407 3.38 30.21 25.62
C ALA A 407 3.89 29.25 24.52
N LEU A 408 4.02 29.73 23.27
CA LEU A 408 4.61 28.97 22.17
C LEU A 408 6.07 28.61 22.45
N LEU A 409 6.87 29.60 22.83
CA LEU A 409 8.29 29.41 23.13
C LEU A 409 8.47 28.53 24.38
N ARG A 410 7.72 28.81 25.44
CA ARG A 410 7.78 28.09 26.72
C ARG A 410 7.43 26.62 26.53
N SER A 411 6.37 26.31 25.79
CA SER A 411 6.00 24.92 25.47
C SER A 411 7.13 24.15 24.80
N SER A 412 7.84 24.77 23.84
CA SER A 412 9.03 24.13 23.21
C SER A 412 10.22 24.00 24.16
N ALA A 413 10.44 24.98 25.04
CA ALA A 413 11.57 25.01 25.98
C ALA A 413 11.45 23.95 27.10
N ILE A 414 10.22 23.67 27.56
CA ILE A 414 9.98 22.74 28.68
C ILE A 414 9.88 21.27 28.24
N LEU A 415 9.47 21.03 26.99
CA LEU A 415 9.17 19.69 26.49
C LEU A 415 10.35 18.69 26.66
N PRO A 416 11.61 19.05 26.39
CA PRO A 416 12.75 18.15 26.60
C PRO A 416 12.89 17.67 28.06
N ARG A 417 12.62 18.55 29.04
CA ARG A 417 12.71 18.20 30.47
C ARG A 417 11.60 17.24 30.90
N ILE A 418 10.39 17.45 30.38
CA ILE A 418 9.25 16.54 30.61
C ILE A 418 9.58 15.16 29.99
N HIS A 419 9.99 15.14 28.72
CA HIS A 419 10.31 13.92 28.00
C HIS A 419 11.44 13.12 28.65
N GLU A 420 12.47 13.78 29.15
CA GLU A 420 13.57 13.11 29.84
C GLU A 420 13.10 12.30 31.05
N VAL A 421 12.30 12.92 31.93
CA VAL A 421 11.80 12.24 33.14
C VAL A 421 10.81 11.14 32.79
N LEU A 422 9.92 11.36 31.83
CA LEU A 422 9.00 10.31 31.37
C LEU A 422 9.74 9.15 30.69
N THR A 423 10.80 9.45 29.93
CA THR A 423 11.63 8.42 29.27
C THR A 423 12.38 7.60 30.31
N ASP A 424 12.95 8.23 31.33
CA ASP A 424 13.59 7.52 32.44
C ASP A 424 12.59 6.62 33.19
N ALA A 425 11.36 7.12 33.43
CA ALA A 425 10.29 6.34 34.04
C ALA A 425 9.86 5.13 33.18
N VAL A 426 9.92 5.24 31.85
CA VAL A 426 9.68 4.13 30.92
C VAL A 426 10.84 3.13 30.93
N GLN A 427 12.09 3.60 31.02
CA GLN A 427 13.28 2.74 31.00
C GLN A 427 13.51 2.05 32.34
N HIS A 428 13.15 2.69 33.45
CA HIS A 428 13.37 2.23 34.82
C HIS A 428 12.08 2.28 35.66
N PRO A 429 11.01 1.55 35.26
CA PRO A 429 9.69 1.65 35.91
C PRO A 429 9.70 1.17 37.37
N ALA A 430 10.67 0.35 37.77
CA ALA A 430 10.83 -0.12 39.16
C ALA A 430 11.39 0.95 40.11
N SER A 431 12.17 1.91 39.62
CA SER A 431 12.73 3.02 40.39
C SER A 431 11.95 4.33 40.22
N CYS A 432 10.82 4.29 39.50
CA CYS A 432 9.99 5.46 39.28
C CYS A 432 9.47 6.02 40.63
N PRO A 433 9.56 7.35 40.86
CA PRO A 433 8.97 7.96 42.04
C PRO A 433 7.45 7.79 42.06
N GLN A 434 6.84 7.90 43.25
CA GLN A 434 5.38 7.80 43.42
C GLN A 434 4.61 8.92 42.71
N ASN A 435 5.26 10.06 42.47
CA ASN A 435 4.71 11.18 41.70
C ASN A 435 5.79 11.73 40.78
N LEU A 436 5.56 11.64 39.47
CA LEU A 436 6.50 12.14 38.45
C LEU A 436 6.49 13.67 38.35
N LEU A 437 5.42 14.34 38.78
CA LEU A 437 5.29 15.79 38.62
C LEU A 437 6.36 16.57 39.42
N PRO A 438 6.59 16.31 40.73
CA PRO A 438 7.69 16.94 41.46
C PRO A 438 9.07 16.62 40.86
N ALA A 439 9.27 15.43 40.31
CA ALA A 439 10.53 15.06 39.65
C ALA A 439 10.78 15.89 38.38
N ILE A 440 9.73 16.12 37.58
CA ILE A 440 9.78 17.02 36.41
C ILE A 440 10.11 18.45 36.84
N LEU A 441 9.43 18.98 37.87
CA LEU A 441 9.67 20.33 38.37
C LEU A 441 11.10 20.49 38.91
N ALA A 442 11.59 19.51 39.68
CA ALA A 442 12.95 19.51 40.21
C ALA A 442 13.99 19.45 39.07
N ALA A 443 13.78 18.59 38.07
CA ALA A 443 14.64 18.50 36.89
C ALA A 443 14.74 19.82 36.14
N ALA A 444 13.61 20.49 35.91
CA ALA A 444 13.56 21.78 35.22
C ALA A 444 14.14 22.93 36.07
N ALA A 445 13.99 22.88 37.40
CA ALA A 445 14.58 23.86 38.31
C ALA A 445 16.11 23.74 38.39
N GLN A 446 16.64 22.51 38.45
CA GLN A 446 18.06 22.25 38.59
C GLN A 446 18.84 22.46 37.28
N ARG A 447 18.26 22.07 36.14
CA ARG A 447 18.95 22.06 34.84
C ARG A 447 18.52 23.19 33.91
N GLY A 448 17.48 23.93 34.28
CA GLY A 448 16.87 24.92 33.41
C GLY A 448 15.99 24.31 32.33
N VAL A 449 15.51 25.17 31.45
CA VAL A 449 14.76 24.83 30.23
C VAL A 449 15.66 24.99 29.01
N ASP A 450 15.32 24.30 27.93
CA ASP A 450 16.12 24.35 26.70
C ASP A 450 15.89 25.68 25.95
N ASP A 451 16.82 26.07 25.07
CA ASP A 451 16.68 27.29 24.27
C ASP A 451 15.64 27.09 23.16
N PRO A 452 14.47 27.75 23.22
CA PRO A 452 13.41 27.56 22.24
C PRO A 452 13.80 28.07 20.84
N ARG A 453 14.88 28.86 20.71
CA ARG A 453 15.38 29.32 19.41
C ARG A 453 15.82 28.18 18.50
N ALA A 454 16.27 27.06 19.08
CA ALA A 454 16.65 25.87 18.32
C ALA A 454 15.45 25.19 17.63
N HIS A 455 14.22 25.50 18.07
CA HIS A 455 12.98 24.83 17.69
C HIS A 455 12.01 25.75 16.92
N LEU A 456 12.46 26.91 16.44
CA LEU A 456 11.58 27.89 15.78
C LEU A 456 11.02 27.41 14.43
N GLU A 457 11.78 26.57 13.73
CA GLU A 457 11.38 25.98 12.45
C GLU A 457 10.60 24.67 12.64
N ASP A 458 10.57 24.14 13.87
CA ASP A 458 9.89 22.89 14.17
C ASP A 458 8.37 23.05 14.03
N ARG A 459 7.74 22.01 13.50
CA ARG A 459 6.28 21.88 13.45
C ARG A 459 5.85 21.05 14.65
N GLN A 460 5.03 21.62 15.52
CA GLN A 460 4.50 20.88 16.67
C GLN A 460 3.62 19.70 16.17
N PRO A 461 3.80 18.49 16.70
CA PRO A 461 2.96 17.34 16.35
C PRO A 461 1.57 17.48 17.00
N HIS A 462 0.50 17.26 16.22
CA HIS A 462 -0.89 17.21 16.69
C HIS A 462 -1.54 15.90 16.23
N PRO A 463 -2.43 15.26 17.02
CA PRO A 463 -3.03 13.97 16.67
C PRO A 463 -3.84 13.97 15.36
N THR A 464 -4.32 15.14 14.94
CA THR A 464 -5.20 15.28 13.77
C THR A 464 -4.78 16.39 12.79
N ASP A 465 -3.68 17.11 13.04
CA ASP A 465 -3.25 18.24 12.20
C ASP A 465 -1.73 18.49 12.24
N THR A 466 -1.24 19.48 11.52
CA THR A 466 0.16 19.94 11.57
C THR A 466 0.20 21.45 11.76
N HIS A 467 0.83 21.92 12.83
CA HIS A 467 0.96 23.36 13.08
C HIS A 467 1.98 24.01 12.11
N PRO A 468 1.77 25.27 11.68
CA PRO A 468 2.82 26.05 11.05
C PRO A 468 4.05 26.18 11.97
N PRO A 469 5.25 26.37 11.40
CA PRO A 469 6.46 26.63 12.18
C PRO A 469 6.26 27.75 13.21
N THR A 470 6.85 27.58 14.39
CA THR A 470 6.74 28.54 15.50
C THR A 470 7.13 29.96 15.07
N ILE A 471 8.15 30.10 14.21
CA ILE A 471 8.58 31.40 13.67
C ILE A 471 7.47 32.15 12.94
N GLN A 472 6.64 31.44 12.15
CA GLN A 472 5.53 32.04 11.41
C GLN A 472 4.41 32.50 12.35
N ARG A 473 4.15 31.73 13.41
CA ARG A 473 3.15 32.06 14.45
C ARG A 473 3.59 33.29 15.25
N LEU A 474 4.87 33.38 15.63
CA LEU A 474 5.45 34.57 16.28
C LEU A 474 5.36 35.81 15.39
N ALA A 475 5.60 35.67 14.09
CA ALA A 475 5.44 36.76 13.13
C ALA A 475 3.97 37.24 13.06
N ALA A 476 3.01 36.31 13.01
CA ALA A 476 1.58 36.63 13.01
C ALA A 476 1.12 37.36 14.28
N LEU A 477 1.72 37.04 15.44
CA LEU A 477 1.49 37.73 16.71
C LEU A 477 2.24 39.07 16.84
N GLY A 478 3.07 39.43 15.85
CA GLY A 478 3.89 40.62 15.88
C GLY A 478 4.99 40.58 16.95
N GLN A 479 5.43 39.38 17.35
CA GLN A 479 6.46 39.15 18.39
C GLN A 479 7.79 38.65 17.79
N LEU A 480 7.98 38.82 16.47
CA LEU A 480 9.20 38.49 15.75
C LEU A 480 9.92 39.77 15.31
N THR A 481 11.22 39.85 15.58
CA THR A 481 12.12 40.93 15.15
C THR A 481 13.13 40.40 14.12
N PRO A 482 13.90 41.26 13.42
CA PRO A 482 14.96 40.81 12.51
C PRO A 482 16.03 39.92 13.17
N ASN A 483 16.16 39.99 14.50
CA ASN A 483 17.13 39.21 15.28
C ASN A 483 16.49 37.99 15.98
N GLY A 484 15.28 37.59 15.60
CA GLY A 484 14.53 36.50 16.21
C GLY A 484 13.40 36.98 17.13
N PRO A 485 12.90 36.14 18.06
CA PRO A 485 11.82 36.50 18.96
C PRO A 485 12.13 37.76 19.78
N GLU A 486 11.10 38.54 20.12
CA GLU A 486 11.29 39.73 20.95
C GLU A 486 11.97 39.38 22.29
N ALA A 487 13.02 40.14 22.65
CA ALA A 487 13.89 39.81 23.77
C ALA A 487 13.15 39.65 25.10
N GLY A 488 12.14 40.48 25.38
CA GLY A 488 11.36 40.37 26.61
C GLY A 488 10.44 39.15 26.64
N VAL A 489 9.91 38.73 25.48
CA VAL A 489 9.11 37.50 25.36
C VAL A 489 9.99 36.27 25.51
N LEU A 490 11.16 36.26 24.87
CA LEU A 490 12.13 35.17 25.00
C LEU A 490 12.62 35.03 26.44
N ALA A 491 12.97 36.14 27.09
CA ALA A 491 13.40 36.13 28.49
C ALA A 491 12.31 35.59 29.42
N HIS A 492 11.04 35.95 29.18
CA HIS A 492 9.91 35.41 29.95
C HIS A 492 9.70 33.92 29.71
N ALA A 493 9.76 33.45 28.47
CA ALA A 493 9.64 32.03 28.13
C ALA A 493 10.80 31.18 28.70
N CYS A 494 12.01 31.73 28.80
CA CYS A 494 13.18 31.04 29.34
C CYS A 494 13.36 31.22 30.87
N ARG A 495 12.38 31.82 31.56
CA ARG A 495 12.48 32.05 33.01
C ARG A 495 12.75 30.78 33.81
N ALA A 496 13.51 30.92 34.89
CA ALA A 496 13.84 29.81 35.78
C ALA A 496 12.57 29.20 36.41
N VAL A 497 12.54 27.87 36.52
CA VAL A 497 11.46 27.14 37.20
C VAL A 497 11.69 27.21 38.70
N MET A 498 10.73 27.74 39.44
CA MET A 498 10.75 27.83 40.90
C MET A 498 9.69 26.85 41.44
N PRO A 499 10.08 25.68 41.98
CA PRO A 499 9.13 24.64 42.40
C PRO A 499 8.11 25.09 43.46
N GLU A 500 8.49 26.07 44.30
CA GLU A 500 7.66 26.60 45.39
C GLU A 500 6.79 27.80 44.96
N ALA A 501 6.93 28.27 43.71
CA ALA A 501 6.15 29.42 43.22
C ALA A 501 4.73 28.97 42.84
N PRO A 502 3.69 29.77 43.12
CA PRO A 502 2.33 29.46 42.69
C PRO A 502 2.27 29.35 41.17
N THR A 503 1.73 28.24 40.68
CA THR A 503 1.62 27.90 39.25
C THR A 503 0.17 27.96 38.78
N ALA A 504 -0.06 27.81 37.47
CA ALA A 504 -1.43 27.66 36.95
C ALA A 504 -2.13 26.40 37.52
N LEU A 505 -1.36 25.41 37.98
CA LEU A 505 -1.83 24.18 38.58
C LEU A 505 -2.56 24.40 39.91
N ASP A 506 -2.01 25.24 40.80
CA ASP A 506 -2.55 25.48 42.14
C ASP A 506 -3.90 26.20 42.10
N ALA A 507 -4.11 27.03 41.09
CA ALA A 507 -5.38 27.69 40.84
C ALA A 507 -6.41 26.77 40.15
N ALA A 508 -5.95 25.68 39.53
CA ALA A 508 -6.76 24.81 38.66
C ALA A 508 -7.39 23.63 39.41
N PHE A 509 -6.68 23.04 40.38
CA PHE A 509 -7.05 21.79 41.05
C PHE A 509 -7.13 21.95 42.58
N ALA A 510 -8.01 21.17 43.21
CA ALA A 510 -8.11 21.14 44.68
C ALA A 510 -6.97 20.34 45.33
N ASP A 511 -6.55 19.23 44.71
CA ASP A 511 -5.44 18.38 45.16
C ASP A 511 -4.60 17.90 43.95
N PRO A 512 -3.71 18.76 43.43
CA PRO A 512 -2.88 18.42 42.28
C PRO A 512 -1.89 17.29 42.57
N ASP A 513 -1.50 17.11 43.83
CA ASP A 513 -0.57 16.06 44.25
C ASP A 513 -1.20 14.66 44.21
N ALA A 514 -2.45 14.54 44.66
CA ALA A 514 -3.19 13.28 44.53
C ALA A 514 -3.41 12.92 43.05
N LEU A 515 -3.76 13.91 42.22
CA LEU A 515 -3.91 13.69 40.78
C LEU A 515 -2.59 13.25 40.15
N GLY A 516 -1.48 13.91 40.48
CA GLY A 516 -0.13 13.53 40.00
C GLY A 516 0.27 12.10 40.36
N ARG A 517 -0.02 11.64 41.59
CA ARG A 517 0.19 10.25 42.02
C ARG A 517 -0.66 9.25 41.24
N THR A 518 -1.95 9.56 41.04
CA THR A 518 -2.85 8.70 40.26
C THR A 518 -2.37 8.57 38.82
N LEU A 519 -2.08 9.69 38.15
CA LEU A 519 -1.61 9.66 36.77
C LEU A 519 -0.24 8.97 36.63
N THR A 520 0.64 9.10 37.62
CA THR A 520 1.92 8.38 37.65
C THR A 520 1.70 6.88 37.74
N THR A 521 0.77 6.44 38.59
CA THR A 521 0.40 5.03 38.73
C THR A 521 -0.19 4.48 37.43
N ASP A 522 -1.09 5.23 36.80
CA ASP A 522 -1.68 4.84 35.51
C ASP A 522 -0.63 4.77 34.39
N PHE A 523 0.30 5.73 34.36
CA PHE A 523 1.40 5.78 33.40
C PHE A 523 2.31 4.56 33.50
N ILE A 524 2.81 4.27 34.71
CA ILE A 524 3.66 3.09 34.94
C ILE A 524 2.88 1.78 34.72
N GLY A 525 1.59 1.75 35.09
CA GLY A 525 0.71 0.62 34.79
C GLY A 525 0.60 0.36 33.29
N ALA A 526 0.43 1.41 32.48
CA ALA A 526 0.38 1.30 31.03
C ALA A 526 1.72 0.86 30.42
N VAL A 527 2.85 1.32 30.95
CA VAL A 527 4.19 0.87 30.56
C VAL A 527 4.34 -0.64 30.80
N LYS A 528 4.03 -1.10 32.02
CA LYS A 528 4.11 -2.53 32.37
C LYS A 528 3.17 -3.39 31.53
N ALA A 529 1.93 -2.98 31.35
CA ALA A 529 0.97 -3.70 30.52
C ALA A 529 1.43 -3.80 29.05
N ARG A 530 2.09 -2.76 28.52
CA ARG A 530 2.70 -2.80 27.19
C ARG A 530 3.90 -3.74 27.15
N GLU A 531 4.76 -3.73 28.15
CA GLU A 531 5.89 -4.65 28.26
C GLU A 531 5.44 -6.11 28.34
N ASP A 532 4.41 -6.39 29.14
CA ASP A 532 3.79 -7.72 29.25
C ASP A 532 3.18 -8.16 27.92
N ALA A 533 2.42 -7.28 27.25
CA ALA A 533 1.82 -7.58 25.95
C ALA A 533 2.87 -7.86 24.87
N VAL A 534 3.98 -7.09 24.86
CA VAL A 534 5.10 -7.35 23.95
C VAL A 534 5.74 -8.69 24.28
N THR A 535 5.99 -8.98 25.56
CA THR A 535 6.60 -10.26 25.99
C THR A 535 5.72 -11.44 25.60
N SER A 536 4.42 -11.39 25.88
CA SER A 536 3.46 -12.42 25.46
C SER A 536 3.41 -12.59 23.94
N ALA A 537 3.45 -11.50 23.16
CA ALA A 537 3.49 -11.58 21.69
C ALA A 537 4.79 -12.22 21.18
N LEU A 538 5.93 -11.96 21.83
CA LEU A 538 7.20 -12.61 21.53
C LEU A 538 7.13 -14.11 21.85
N GLU A 539 6.61 -14.48 23.02
CA GLU A 539 6.42 -15.88 23.43
C GLU A 539 5.48 -16.63 22.49
N GLU A 540 4.37 -16.01 22.08
CA GLU A 540 3.43 -16.59 21.11
C GLU A 540 4.10 -16.79 19.74
N ALA A 541 4.90 -15.82 19.27
CA ALA A 541 5.68 -15.96 18.04
C ALA A 541 6.67 -17.12 18.13
N VAL A 542 7.32 -17.31 19.29
CA VAL A 542 8.22 -18.46 19.53
C VAL A 542 7.45 -19.78 19.55
N ALA A 543 6.30 -19.83 20.21
CA ALA A 543 5.44 -21.02 20.33
C ALA A 543 4.80 -21.43 19.00
N ALA A 544 4.58 -20.49 18.07
CA ALA A 544 4.04 -20.73 16.74
C ALA A 544 4.94 -21.62 15.86
N VAL A 545 6.22 -21.78 16.22
CA VAL A 545 7.17 -22.64 15.49
C VAL A 545 7.38 -23.95 16.23
N PRO A 546 7.03 -25.10 15.61
CA PRO A 546 7.28 -26.41 16.22
C PRO A 546 8.78 -26.68 16.36
N ARG A 547 9.15 -27.46 17.40
CA ARG A 547 10.55 -27.87 17.64
C ARG A 547 11.10 -28.81 16.56
N GLU A 548 10.22 -29.50 15.86
CA GLU A 548 10.59 -30.44 14.79
C GLU A 548 10.92 -29.72 13.48
N GLU A 549 11.83 -30.32 12.70
CA GLU A 549 12.20 -29.81 11.39
C GLU A 549 11.07 -30.00 10.39
N ARG A 550 10.71 -28.94 9.67
CA ARG A 550 9.66 -28.99 8.65
C ARG A 550 10.27 -29.04 7.27
N ALA A 551 10.22 -30.21 6.64
CA ALA A 551 10.66 -30.40 5.26
C ALA A 551 9.57 -29.99 4.25
N ILE A 552 9.94 -29.12 3.31
CA ILE A 552 9.09 -28.65 2.22
C ILE A 552 9.50 -29.33 0.92
N PHE A 553 8.51 -29.88 0.20
CA PHE A 553 8.73 -30.63 -1.04
C PHE A 553 8.12 -29.92 -2.24
N GLU A 554 8.74 -30.09 -3.40
CA GLU A 554 8.21 -29.63 -4.69
C GLU A 554 7.02 -30.51 -5.13
N ASN A 555 6.01 -29.91 -5.76
CA ASN A 555 4.89 -30.66 -6.34
C ASN A 555 5.20 -31.13 -7.76
N THR A 556 6.05 -32.15 -7.90
CA THR A 556 6.38 -32.74 -9.22
C THR A 556 5.51 -33.94 -9.59
N ALA A 557 4.52 -34.31 -8.76
CA ALA A 557 3.72 -35.52 -8.95
C ALA A 557 2.93 -35.50 -10.26
N PHE A 558 2.32 -34.35 -10.60
CA PHE A 558 1.60 -34.17 -11.86
C PHE A 558 2.53 -34.32 -13.07
N ALA A 559 3.67 -33.63 -13.08
CA ALA A 559 4.65 -33.72 -14.17
C ALA A 559 5.20 -35.15 -14.32
N ALA A 560 5.56 -35.81 -13.21
CA ALA A 560 6.01 -37.20 -13.22
C ALA A 560 4.93 -38.15 -13.79
N GLY A 561 3.66 -37.93 -13.44
CA GLY A 561 2.53 -38.69 -13.99
C GLY A 561 2.34 -38.47 -15.49
N VAL A 562 2.33 -37.21 -15.94
CA VAL A 562 2.17 -36.85 -17.37
C VAL A 562 3.27 -37.46 -18.22
N PHE A 563 4.55 -37.24 -17.86
CA PHE A 563 5.65 -37.83 -18.60
C PHE A 563 5.66 -39.37 -18.49
N GLY A 564 5.22 -39.94 -17.36
CA GLY A 564 5.06 -41.38 -17.22
C GLY A 564 4.06 -41.97 -18.21
N VAL A 565 2.87 -41.37 -18.30
CA VAL A 565 1.81 -41.79 -19.23
C VAL A 565 2.25 -41.60 -20.68
N LEU A 566 2.82 -40.44 -21.03
CA LEU A 566 3.29 -40.17 -22.40
C LEU A 566 4.39 -41.16 -22.83
N GLY A 567 5.31 -41.48 -21.93
CA GLY A 567 6.36 -42.45 -22.19
C GLY A 567 5.79 -43.86 -22.41
N LEU A 568 4.83 -44.29 -21.59
CA LEU A 568 4.15 -45.58 -21.75
C LEU A 568 3.32 -45.63 -23.06
N LEU A 569 2.64 -44.56 -23.43
CA LEU A 569 1.90 -44.46 -24.69
C LEU A 569 2.83 -44.55 -25.90
N ALA A 570 3.99 -43.87 -25.86
CA ALA A 570 4.99 -43.94 -26.92
C ALA A 570 5.56 -45.37 -27.05
N LEU A 571 5.84 -46.06 -25.94
CA LEU A 571 6.25 -47.46 -25.95
C LEU A 571 5.14 -48.40 -26.45
N GLY A 572 3.90 -48.15 -26.07
CA GLY A 572 2.74 -48.92 -26.55
C GLY A 572 2.53 -48.76 -28.07
N ALA A 573 2.63 -47.52 -28.58
CA ALA A 573 2.58 -47.23 -30.02
C ALA A 573 3.74 -47.86 -30.78
N ALA A 574 4.96 -47.81 -30.22
CA ALA A 574 6.13 -48.47 -30.78
C ALA A 574 5.95 -50.00 -30.86
N GLY A 575 5.45 -50.64 -29.81
CA GLY A 575 5.16 -52.06 -29.77
C GLY A 575 4.04 -52.47 -30.73
N PHE A 576 2.99 -51.66 -30.85
CA PHE A 576 1.91 -51.88 -31.82
C PHE A 576 2.41 -51.80 -33.27
N LEU A 577 3.25 -50.81 -33.59
CA LEU A 577 3.88 -50.65 -34.90
C LEU A 577 4.87 -51.79 -35.21
N LEU A 578 5.63 -52.24 -34.21
CA LEU A 578 6.53 -53.38 -34.34
C LEU A 578 5.77 -54.66 -34.67
N TRP A 579 4.64 -54.88 -34.00
CA TRP A 579 3.78 -56.06 -34.23
C TRP A 579 3.17 -56.10 -35.63
N HIS A 580 2.86 -54.94 -36.21
CA HIS A 580 2.21 -54.82 -37.52
C HIS A 580 3.19 -54.46 -38.65
N ALA A 581 4.50 -54.41 -38.38
CA ALA A 581 5.49 -53.95 -39.35
C ALA A 581 5.53 -54.87 -40.58
N ARG A 582 5.32 -54.28 -41.77
CA ARG A 582 5.44 -54.97 -43.08
C ARG A 582 6.49 -54.35 -44.00
N VAL A 583 7.07 -53.20 -43.60
CA VAL A 583 8.04 -52.42 -44.37
C VAL A 583 9.13 -51.89 -43.44
N GLU A 584 10.38 -51.75 -43.91
CA GLU A 584 11.54 -51.30 -43.11
C GLU A 584 11.32 -49.92 -42.44
N GLU A 585 10.63 -48.98 -43.10
CA GLU A 585 10.31 -47.66 -42.52
C GLU A 585 9.51 -47.76 -41.21
N GLN A 586 8.64 -48.76 -41.08
CA GLN A 586 7.83 -48.98 -39.86
C GLN A 586 8.69 -49.50 -38.69
N LEU A 587 9.73 -50.28 -38.99
CA LEU A 587 10.71 -50.75 -37.99
C LEU A 587 11.57 -49.59 -37.48
N VAL A 588 12.03 -48.72 -38.37
CA VAL A 588 12.80 -47.50 -38.00
C VAL A 588 11.94 -46.55 -37.16
N THR A 589 10.67 -46.40 -37.51
CA THR A 589 9.72 -45.56 -36.75
C THR A 589 9.43 -46.14 -35.36
N SER A 590 9.25 -47.46 -35.25
CA SER A 590 9.08 -48.15 -33.97
C SER A 590 10.31 -48.03 -33.06
N ALA A 591 11.52 -48.21 -33.61
CA ALA A 591 12.77 -48.04 -32.87
C ALA A 591 12.95 -46.59 -32.36
N SER A 592 12.60 -45.61 -33.20
CA SER A 592 12.62 -44.18 -32.85
C SER A 592 11.64 -43.85 -31.72
N LEU A 593 10.40 -44.34 -31.80
CA LEU A 593 9.39 -44.16 -30.75
C LEU A 593 9.77 -44.86 -29.45
N THR A 594 10.46 -46.00 -29.52
CA THR A 594 11.00 -46.68 -28.34
C THR A 594 12.03 -45.83 -27.62
N LEU A 595 12.97 -45.24 -28.37
CA LEU A 595 14.02 -44.39 -27.82
C LEU A 595 13.44 -43.10 -27.20
N VAL A 596 12.44 -42.50 -27.86
CA VAL A 596 11.69 -41.36 -27.33
C VAL A 596 10.91 -41.74 -26.07
N GLY A 597 10.20 -42.87 -26.08
CA GLY A 597 9.44 -43.36 -24.92
C GLY A 597 10.31 -43.61 -23.69
N LEU A 598 11.48 -44.25 -23.88
CA LEU A 598 12.46 -44.44 -22.81
C LEU A 598 13.05 -43.11 -22.30
N GLY A 599 13.35 -42.17 -23.19
CA GLY A 599 13.80 -40.82 -22.82
C GLY A 599 12.76 -40.08 -21.98
N VAL A 600 11.49 -40.13 -22.39
CA VAL A 600 10.36 -39.51 -21.69
C VAL A 600 10.10 -40.16 -20.32
N LEU A 601 10.21 -41.49 -20.22
CA LEU A 601 10.18 -42.20 -18.92
C LEU A 601 11.36 -41.81 -18.03
N GLY A 602 12.53 -41.58 -18.60
CA GLY A 602 13.69 -41.01 -17.90
C GLY A 602 13.37 -39.67 -17.25
N PHE A 603 12.67 -38.79 -17.97
CA PHE A 603 12.16 -37.51 -17.42
C PHE A 603 11.13 -37.72 -16.32
N ALA A 604 10.20 -38.68 -16.48
CA ALA A 604 9.23 -39.03 -15.44
C ALA A 604 9.91 -39.47 -14.13
N LEU A 605 10.92 -40.35 -14.24
CA LEU A 605 11.72 -40.82 -13.11
C LEU A 605 12.54 -39.69 -12.48
N TRP A 606 13.08 -38.77 -13.31
CA TRP A 606 13.78 -37.59 -12.84
C TRP A 606 12.86 -36.66 -12.02
N PHE A 607 11.66 -36.35 -12.52
CA PHE A 607 10.65 -35.58 -11.78
C PHE A 607 10.20 -36.27 -10.50
N HIS A 608 10.02 -37.60 -10.53
CA HIS A 608 9.67 -38.39 -9.34
C HIS A 608 10.77 -38.31 -8.27
N ARG A 609 12.04 -38.55 -8.65
CA ARG A 609 13.19 -38.42 -7.73
C ARG A 609 13.35 -36.99 -7.22
N ARG A 610 13.09 -35.99 -8.06
CA ARG A 610 13.17 -34.56 -7.72
C ARG A 610 12.17 -34.19 -6.62
N GLY A 611 10.93 -34.66 -6.70
CA GLY A 611 9.87 -34.37 -5.72
C GLY A 611 10.03 -35.08 -4.36
N ARG A 612 10.87 -36.12 -4.29
CA ARG A 612 11.18 -36.82 -3.03
C ARG A 612 12.29 -36.15 -2.21
N ARG A 613 13.01 -35.18 -2.79
CA ARG A 613 14.05 -34.43 -2.08
C ARG A 613 13.46 -33.09 -1.62
N PRO A 614 13.64 -32.70 -0.34
CA PRO A 614 13.15 -31.42 0.13
C PRO A 614 13.82 -30.28 -0.63
N VAL A 615 13.06 -29.22 -0.88
CA VAL A 615 13.53 -27.96 -1.49
C VAL A 615 14.11 -27.06 -0.41
N LEU A 616 13.44 -27.08 0.74
CA LEU A 616 13.76 -26.28 1.91
C LEU A 616 13.42 -27.10 3.15
N VAL A 617 14.29 -27.11 4.14
CA VAL A 617 14.04 -27.67 5.46
C VAL A 617 14.10 -26.51 6.45
N LEU A 618 12.97 -26.20 7.06
CA LEU A 618 12.84 -25.13 8.04
C LEU A 618 13.16 -25.66 9.43
N ARG A 619 14.02 -24.94 10.14
CA ARG A 619 14.39 -25.18 11.53
C ARG A 619 14.12 -23.91 12.35
N ALA A 620 14.03 -24.07 13.66
CA ALA A 620 13.84 -22.93 14.56
C ALA A 620 14.96 -21.88 14.46
N THR A 621 16.19 -22.31 14.14
CA THR A 621 17.41 -21.49 14.07
C THR A 621 17.70 -20.92 12.68
N GLY A 622 17.21 -21.58 11.63
CA GLY A 622 17.54 -21.23 10.25
C GLY A 622 16.85 -22.14 9.24
N PHE A 623 17.32 -22.10 8.01
CA PHE A 623 16.84 -23.00 6.97
C PHE A 623 17.97 -23.65 6.18
N ARG A 624 17.72 -24.86 5.70
CA ARG A 624 18.63 -25.61 4.82
C ARG A 624 17.99 -25.82 3.47
N SER A 625 18.76 -25.58 2.40
CA SER A 625 18.36 -25.93 1.04
C SER A 625 19.46 -26.75 0.37
N PRO A 626 19.14 -27.81 -0.40
CA PRO A 626 20.15 -28.57 -1.16
C PRO A 626 20.91 -27.74 -2.22
N GLY A 627 20.50 -26.49 -2.45
CA GLY A 627 21.22 -25.53 -3.28
C GLY A 627 22.41 -24.86 -2.59
N LEU A 628 22.49 -24.92 -1.27
CA LEU A 628 23.45 -24.21 -0.42
C LEU A 628 24.32 -25.20 0.37
N ALA A 629 25.57 -24.83 0.64
CA ALA A 629 26.52 -25.63 1.41
C ALA A 629 26.22 -25.61 2.90
N GLU A 630 25.75 -24.46 3.38
CA GLU A 630 25.60 -24.13 4.78
C GLU A 630 24.12 -23.87 5.11
N GLU A 631 23.76 -24.07 6.38
CA GLU A 631 22.49 -23.60 6.91
C GLU A 631 22.53 -22.07 7.00
N VAL A 632 21.46 -21.42 6.57
CA VAL A 632 21.33 -19.96 6.68
C VAL A 632 20.55 -19.66 7.96
N PRO A 633 21.17 -19.02 8.98
CA PRO A 633 20.48 -18.60 10.18
C PRO A 633 19.40 -17.56 9.87
N TRP A 634 18.27 -17.62 10.57
CA TRP A 634 17.22 -16.60 10.39
C TRP A 634 17.69 -15.20 10.79
N LEU A 635 18.58 -15.10 11.78
CA LEU A 635 19.17 -13.84 12.24
C LEU A 635 20.11 -13.19 11.22
N ASP A 636 20.57 -13.94 10.22
CA ASP A 636 21.39 -13.41 9.13
C ASP A 636 20.54 -12.85 7.97
N VAL A 637 19.23 -13.09 8.00
CA VAL A 637 18.27 -12.61 6.98
C VAL A 637 17.74 -11.24 7.40
N ALA A 638 18.04 -10.21 6.60
CA ALA A 638 17.52 -8.87 6.78
C ALA A 638 16.06 -8.74 6.31
N ASP A 639 15.74 -9.36 5.19
CA ASP A 639 14.40 -9.35 4.60
C ASP A 639 14.20 -10.55 3.67
N PHE A 640 12.96 -10.89 3.32
CA PHE A 640 12.65 -11.89 2.32
C PHE A 640 11.40 -11.55 1.50
N THR A 641 11.37 -12.02 0.26
CA THR A 641 10.23 -11.84 -0.64
C THR A 641 9.94 -13.13 -1.39
N VAL A 642 8.65 -13.48 -1.49
CA VAL A 642 8.18 -14.63 -2.28
C VAL A 642 7.52 -14.13 -3.54
N PHE A 643 8.13 -14.41 -4.70
CA PHE A 643 7.58 -14.03 -5.99
C PHE A 643 6.74 -15.16 -6.60
N THR A 644 5.58 -14.78 -7.14
CA THR A 644 4.71 -15.67 -7.93
C THR A 644 4.71 -15.21 -9.39
N GLY A 645 5.07 -16.12 -10.30
CA GLY A 645 5.21 -15.83 -11.73
C GLY A 645 5.33 -17.13 -12.54
N ARG A 646 6.23 -17.20 -13.53
CA ARG A 646 6.52 -18.46 -14.27
C ARG A 646 6.98 -19.62 -13.37
N SER A 647 7.52 -19.33 -12.19
CA SER A 647 7.90 -20.28 -11.15
C SER A 647 7.83 -19.59 -9.78
N LEU A 648 7.56 -20.34 -8.71
CA LEU A 648 7.61 -19.81 -7.34
C LEU A 648 9.08 -19.66 -6.91
N ARG A 649 9.50 -18.47 -6.48
CA ARG A 649 10.86 -18.26 -5.95
C ARG A 649 10.82 -17.48 -4.63
N ALA A 650 11.62 -17.91 -3.67
CA ALA A 650 11.89 -17.14 -2.45
C ALA A 650 13.25 -16.45 -2.59
N GLU A 651 13.27 -15.15 -2.36
CA GLU A 651 14.48 -14.33 -2.33
C GLU A 651 14.72 -13.90 -0.88
N PHE A 652 15.92 -14.15 -0.37
CA PHE A 652 16.34 -13.78 0.98
C PHE A 652 17.48 -12.78 0.87
N LEU A 653 17.33 -11.61 1.47
CA LEU A 653 18.35 -10.58 1.59
C LEU A 653 19.18 -10.86 2.84
N ILE A 654 20.49 -11.03 2.68
CA ILE A 654 21.40 -11.30 3.79
C ILE A 654 21.94 -9.99 4.36
N ALA A 655 21.77 -9.79 5.68
CA ALA A 655 22.15 -8.58 6.40
C ALA A 655 23.63 -8.22 6.18
N LEU A 656 23.94 -6.91 6.12
CA LEU A 656 25.29 -6.42 5.87
C LEU A 656 26.29 -6.94 6.93
N GLY A 657 27.49 -7.34 6.51
CA GLY A 657 28.51 -7.88 7.41
C GLY A 657 28.39 -9.37 7.76
N ARG A 658 27.26 -10.03 7.43
CA ARG A 658 27.10 -11.49 7.60
C ARG A 658 27.76 -12.29 6.46
N PRO A 659 28.21 -13.54 6.68
CA PRO A 659 28.81 -14.36 5.63
C PRO A 659 27.75 -14.76 4.57
N MET A 660 28.14 -14.74 3.29
CA MET A 660 27.26 -15.19 2.21
C MET A 660 27.34 -16.72 2.05
N PRO A 661 26.21 -17.44 2.00
CA PRO A 661 26.22 -18.89 1.87
C PRO A 661 26.76 -19.33 0.51
N ARG A 662 27.53 -20.42 0.49
CA ARG A 662 28.11 -20.94 -0.76
C ARG A 662 27.09 -21.75 -1.55
N LYS A 663 27.03 -21.51 -2.86
CA LYS A 663 26.19 -22.26 -3.80
C LYS A 663 26.81 -23.62 -4.13
N VAL A 664 26.01 -24.69 -4.03
CA VAL A 664 26.43 -26.08 -4.31
C VAL A 664 25.73 -26.67 -5.53
N SER A 665 24.51 -26.22 -5.85
CA SER A 665 23.78 -26.78 -7.00
C SER A 665 22.91 -25.74 -7.71
N ARG A 666 22.31 -26.13 -8.85
CA ARG A 666 21.36 -25.30 -9.61
C ARG A 666 20.03 -25.02 -8.87
N ARG A 667 19.83 -25.61 -7.68
CA ARG A 667 18.65 -25.39 -6.84
C ARG A 667 18.69 -24.09 -6.02
N ALA A 668 19.81 -23.38 -6.01
CA ALA A 668 19.91 -22.04 -5.46
C ALA A 668 20.72 -21.13 -6.40
N LYS A 669 20.45 -19.83 -6.34
CA LYS A 669 21.29 -18.78 -6.92
C LYS A 669 21.72 -17.86 -5.79
N VAL A 670 23.01 -17.56 -5.73
CA VAL A 670 23.59 -16.63 -4.75
C VAL A 670 24.15 -15.47 -5.56
N ASP A 671 23.66 -14.27 -5.29
CA ASP A 671 24.13 -13.01 -5.85
C ASP A 671 24.86 -12.25 -4.74
N ALA A 672 26.19 -12.32 -4.75
CA ALA A 672 27.01 -11.69 -3.72
C ALA A 672 27.01 -10.16 -3.80
N SER A 673 26.85 -9.59 -5.00
CA SER A 673 26.85 -8.15 -5.22
C SER A 673 25.61 -7.49 -4.61
N ASN A 674 24.45 -8.15 -4.76
CA ASN A 674 23.19 -7.70 -4.18
C ASN A 674 22.87 -8.35 -2.83
N ARG A 675 23.76 -9.21 -2.30
CA ARG A 675 23.57 -10.02 -1.08
C ARG A 675 22.27 -10.83 -1.06
N LEU A 676 21.85 -11.36 -2.21
CA LEU A 676 20.59 -12.10 -2.37
C LEU A 676 20.82 -13.61 -2.51
N VAL A 677 20.02 -14.38 -1.80
CA VAL A 677 19.91 -15.83 -1.94
C VAL A 677 18.54 -16.16 -2.54
N VAL A 678 18.52 -16.72 -3.74
CA VAL A 678 17.30 -17.04 -4.49
C VAL A 678 17.12 -18.56 -4.55
N LEU A 679 15.97 -19.02 -4.05
CA LEU A 679 15.56 -20.42 -4.06
C LEU A 679 14.37 -20.61 -5.03
N PRO A 680 14.63 -20.99 -6.30
CA PRO A 680 13.57 -21.30 -7.25
C PRO A 680 12.92 -22.65 -6.96
N SER A 681 11.60 -22.74 -7.15
CA SER A 681 10.82 -23.96 -7.00
C SER A 681 9.73 -24.08 -8.06
N ALA A 682 9.45 -25.31 -8.49
CA ALA A 682 8.41 -25.62 -9.49
C ALA A 682 6.98 -25.73 -8.88
N GLY A 683 6.74 -25.05 -7.75
CA GLY A 683 5.51 -25.17 -6.94
C GLY A 683 5.69 -26.14 -5.76
N LEU A 684 4.96 -25.89 -4.67
CA LEU A 684 5.13 -26.61 -3.40
C LEU A 684 3.97 -27.57 -3.14
N ARG A 685 4.30 -28.72 -2.56
CA ARG A 685 3.31 -29.76 -2.22
C ARG A 685 2.45 -29.28 -1.05
N GLY A 686 1.15 -29.12 -1.29
CA GLY A 686 0.18 -28.77 -0.25
C GLY A 686 0.28 -27.35 0.31
N LEU A 687 1.09 -26.47 -0.31
CA LEU A 687 1.25 -25.08 0.13
C LEU A 687 0.96 -24.13 -1.02
N LYS A 688 -0.01 -23.23 -0.82
CA LYS A 688 -0.24 -22.09 -1.70
C LYS A 688 0.89 -21.06 -1.51
N PRO A 689 1.18 -20.20 -2.50
CA PRO A 689 2.26 -19.22 -2.39
C PRO A 689 2.17 -18.28 -1.18
N GLN A 690 0.96 -17.78 -0.86
CA GLN A 690 0.76 -16.93 0.31
C GLN A 690 1.04 -17.69 1.62
N ALA A 691 0.48 -18.89 1.76
CA ALA A 691 0.74 -19.74 2.92
C ALA A 691 2.22 -20.11 3.10
N TYR A 692 2.99 -20.15 2.00
CA TYR A 692 4.44 -20.32 2.06
C TYR A 692 5.16 -19.06 2.54
N ALA A 693 4.76 -17.88 2.07
CA ALA A 693 5.29 -16.61 2.58
C ALA A 693 4.97 -16.42 4.08
N ASP A 694 3.73 -16.69 4.48
CA ASP A 694 3.28 -16.62 5.87
C ASP A 694 4.10 -17.58 6.76
N LEU A 695 4.35 -18.81 6.27
CA LEU A 695 5.16 -19.80 6.97
C LEU A 695 6.60 -19.32 7.17
N LEU A 696 7.26 -18.79 6.13
CA LEU A 696 8.61 -18.22 6.26
C LEU A 696 8.62 -17.05 7.25
N GLY A 697 7.61 -16.19 7.18
CA GLY A 697 7.44 -15.05 8.10
C GLY A 697 7.25 -15.48 9.56
N THR A 698 6.53 -16.57 9.82
CA THR A 698 6.40 -17.13 11.17
C THR A 698 7.75 -17.63 11.70
N TYR A 699 8.54 -18.35 10.90
CA TYR A 699 9.86 -18.82 11.32
C TYR A 699 10.85 -17.68 11.55
N TRP A 700 10.86 -16.67 10.68
CA TRP A 700 11.72 -15.50 10.83
C TRP A 700 11.35 -14.67 12.06
N ARG A 701 10.05 -14.35 12.25
CA ARG A 701 9.56 -13.63 13.46
C ARG A 701 9.88 -14.39 14.75
N ALA A 702 9.71 -15.71 14.76
CA ALA A 702 10.04 -16.54 15.93
C ALA A 702 11.53 -16.51 16.27
N ALA A 703 12.42 -16.47 15.27
CA ALA A 703 13.86 -16.36 15.50
C ALA A 703 14.23 -14.98 16.06
N MET A 704 13.69 -13.91 15.48
CA MET A 704 13.85 -12.55 16.03
C MET A 704 13.31 -12.44 17.46
N ALA A 705 12.16 -13.08 17.73
CA ALA A 705 11.57 -13.09 19.06
C ALA A 705 12.42 -13.83 20.10
N ARG A 706 13.04 -14.96 19.73
CA ARG A 706 14.00 -15.68 20.60
C ARG A 706 15.20 -14.81 20.97
N GLU A 707 15.79 -14.12 19.99
CA GLU A 707 16.93 -13.23 20.23
C GLU A 707 16.55 -12.07 21.15
N GLU A 708 15.38 -11.47 20.92
CA GLU A 708 14.88 -10.36 21.74
C GLU A 708 14.57 -10.79 23.18
N LEU A 709 13.95 -11.96 23.38
CA LEU A 709 13.74 -12.53 24.72
C LEU A 709 15.07 -12.81 25.43
N ALA A 710 16.03 -13.44 24.74
CA ALA A 710 17.35 -13.70 25.30
C ALA A 710 18.11 -12.41 25.69
N ARG A 711 17.99 -11.36 24.87
CA ARG A 711 18.54 -10.03 25.16
C ARG A 711 17.90 -9.42 26.40
N ARG A 712 16.57 -9.54 26.53
CA ARG A 712 15.81 -9.04 27.68
C ARG A 712 16.17 -9.78 28.97
N ASP A 713 16.28 -11.10 28.93
CA ASP A 713 16.69 -11.93 30.06
C ASP A 713 18.11 -11.56 30.54
N ALA A 714 19.02 -11.32 29.60
CA ALA A 714 20.39 -10.90 29.89
C ALA A 714 20.44 -9.49 30.53
N THR A 715 19.62 -8.55 30.05
CA THR A 715 19.52 -7.21 30.67
C THR A 715 18.83 -7.22 32.03
N GLY A 716 17.83 -8.10 32.24
CA GLY A 716 17.17 -8.27 33.53
C GLY A 716 18.11 -8.81 34.61
N HIS A 717 18.99 -9.75 34.27
CA HIS A 717 19.99 -10.31 35.20
C HIS A 717 21.11 -9.32 35.56
N MET A 718 21.40 -8.32 34.73
CA MET A 718 22.36 -7.26 35.08
C MET A 718 21.78 -6.17 35.99
N GLY A 719 20.45 -6.09 36.13
CA GLY A 719 19.78 -5.18 37.07
C GLY A 719 19.76 -5.67 38.53
N GLU A 720 19.84 -6.98 38.76
CA GLU A 720 19.86 -7.58 40.10
C GLU A 720 21.28 -7.79 40.67
N GLY A 721 22.32 -7.49 39.88
CA GLY A 721 23.71 -7.79 40.19
C GLY A 721 24.67 -6.62 39.99
N VAL A 722 24.35 -5.43 40.53
CA VAL A 722 25.37 -4.39 40.73
C VAL A 722 25.60 -4.18 42.21
N GLU A 723 26.38 -5.10 42.77
CA GLU A 723 27.14 -4.84 43.99
C GLU A 723 28.10 -3.67 43.70
N ARG A 724 28.07 -2.68 44.59
CA ARG A 724 28.92 -1.49 44.53
C ARG A 724 30.38 -1.89 44.32
N VAL A 725 31.00 -1.40 43.24
CA VAL A 725 32.46 -1.23 43.20
C VAL A 725 32.77 0.24 43.48
N PRO A 726 33.45 0.57 44.59
CA PRO A 726 33.90 1.93 44.87
C PRO A 726 35.25 2.21 44.20
N GLY A 727 35.40 3.38 43.57
CA GLY A 727 36.72 3.96 43.25
C GLY A 727 36.87 4.63 41.88
N THR A 728 36.53 5.92 41.80
CA THR A 728 37.24 7.09 41.18
C THR A 728 38.29 6.91 40.04
N PRO A 729 38.66 7.98 39.29
CA PRO A 729 37.87 9.09 38.70
C PRO A 729 38.32 9.47 37.25
N ALA A 730 37.46 10.14 36.48
CA ALA A 730 37.71 11.25 35.52
C ALA A 730 36.63 11.28 34.41
#